data_AF-A0A8J1N0T7-F1
#
_entry.id   AF-A0A8J1N0T7-F1
#
_cell.length_a   1.000
_cell.length_b   1.000
_cell.length_c   1.000
_cell.angle_alpha   90.00
_cell.angle_beta   90.00
_cell.angle_gamma   90.00
#
_symmetry.space_group_name_H-M   'P 1'
#
loop_
_entity.id
_entity.type
_entity.pdbx_description
1 polymer ?
#
loop_
_entity_poly.entity_id
_entity_poly.type
_entity_poly.pdbx_seq_one_letter_code
_entity_poly.pdbx_strand_id
1 'polypeptide(L)'
;MPVTIDTLAEAVQDSRLGEGVTPQLSGGTESNCPQLLKNPPDDHGVMDARVGARLSRFYEVWKQSISDQWVLDLLKRGYRIEFLSVPTLNFFLVSPMPRGQEKKKALEEYVQILLDQEVVVPVPQEEREKGIYSLLFLVKKASGGWRPVLDLKKLNSLVHLQKFKMESINTIIAAVQAGDWLLSIDLKDAYLHLPIADQHQRFLRFAVGHRHFQFRALPFGLSTSPRTFSKVLITLVAELRKQGLTVWHYLDDILLSARSPEVLLLHREIAISFLQSHGWLINWEKSQLQPSQSLIYLGALFNTADNVVQLPQQKIERMVKEMEDFCLQGEVSARRFMSLLGLMAASIPMTKWARFHMREAQRYFLTHWNRWEINWNQLIPLSPELKVSLQWWMNPSNLSRGFPLAPINWRIITTDASSQGWGALLESSVAQGIWKSPLKVHANVLELRAVFQALQAFAPDIKGMAVKVKGDNSSAVSYIRKQGGTKSLLLWKAVCPILSWAEQNLENLTAVHVPGILNQKADFLSRMTLSKHEWKLHPDIFPPASREVGSSGSGPHGLSGQCSTADILCKIFQPSSSGDRCTPSALVVPSSLCVPTNPSPPSSPTEGDSGGSGAHPRGPLLASSTMVSSAQKTGSSRPVADSCEGESTDPGTSGTSRPTLALIDGMEIERKRLVALGLSEAVVATLLRARKSNTSTTYYKIWERFLLWQLERANSCFPPPLPQVLEFLQEGLSKGLQYRTLKVHVAALSAMTGIRWAEDPLVKRFFSATLKICPPKRTLSPAWDLPMVLKALCEHPFEPLQEASLWLVTLKTLFLVAIVSAARVSLLHALSVEEQNISFWPDKVILKPPDSFLPKVVSTFHLAQDIIIPIIPEEPNLSSKLQKLDPVRMLKHYLAMTQSLRKSGSLFVIPAGPRKGEQPAKSTIARWIVILIQKSYNLQGKQAPAGLKAHSTRAVATSWAAEAEVSESAICETAVWSSARTFFKFYRLNVKKPSQHNFASAVLRSFSVN
;
A
#
# COMPACT_ATOMS: atom_id res chain seq x y z
N MET A 1 10.39 -27.51 26.65
CA MET A 1 10.91 -28.89 26.51
C MET A 1 9.99 -29.62 25.54
N PRO A 2 10.50 -30.41 24.59
CA PRO A 2 9.66 -31.11 23.62
C PRO A 2 9.09 -32.39 24.22
N VAL A 3 7.82 -32.68 23.95
CA VAL A 3 7.23 -34.01 24.16
C VAL A 3 7.31 -34.74 22.82
N THR A 4 7.91 -35.92 22.83
CA THR A 4 8.14 -36.75 21.64
C THR A 4 6.90 -37.50 21.21
N ILE A 5 6.82 -37.76 19.90
CA ILE A 5 5.90 -38.70 19.29
C ILE A 5 6.43 -40.10 19.61
N ASP A 6 5.70 -40.90 20.39
CA ASP A 6 5.78 -42.38 20.48
C ASP A 6 4.79 -42.87 21.55
N THR A 7 3.55 -43.24 21.19
CA THR A 7 2.60 -44.06 22.02
C THR A 7 1.26 -44.40 21.32
N LEU A 8 1.20 -44.54 19.99
CA LEU A 8 -0.01 -45.02 19.27
C LEU A 8 0.35 -45.99 18.14
N ALA A 9 1.00 -47.10 18.48
CA ALA A 9 1.37 -48.15 17.54
C ALA A 9 1.37 -49.56 18.18
N GLU A 10 0.35 -49.90 18.97
CA GLU A 10 0.16 -51.27 19.48
C GLU A 10 -1.32 -51.49 19.88
N ALA A 11 -2.13 -52.02 18.94
CA ALA A 11 -3.41 -52.75 19.16
C ALA A 11 -4.20 -52.95 17.84
N VAL A 12 -3.67 -53.71 16.89
CA VAL A 12 -4.49 -54.33 15.82
C VAL A 12 -4.08 -55.78 15.67
N GLN A 13 -4.67 -56.65 16.49
CA GLN A 13 -4.80 -58.09 16.24
C GLN A 13 -5.82 -58.70 17.22
N ASP A 14 -7.00 -59.07 16.68
CA ASP A 14 -7.53 -60.45 16.63
C ASP A 14 -9.05 -60.61 16.89
N SER A 15 -9.63 -61.67 16.33
CA SER A 15 -10.91 -62.34 16.66
C SER A 15 -12.28 -61.67 16.35
N ARG A 16 -12.76 -62.01 15.14
CA ARG A 16 -14.11 -62.47 14.71
C ARG A 16 -15.30 -62.55 15.71
N LEU A 17 -16.47 -62.16 15.17
CA LEU A 17 -17.84 -62.75 15.33
C LEU A 17 -18.50 -62.84 16.74
N GLY A 18 -19.72 -62.31 16.86
CA GLY A 18 -20.66 -62.66 17.95
C GLY A 18 -21.84 -61.68 18.07
N GLU A 19 -23.06 -62.22 18.22
CA GLU A 19 -24.30 -61.42 18.35
C GLU A 19 -24.68 -61.13 19.82
N GLY A 20 -25.29 -59.96 20.05
CA GLY A 20 -26.41 -59.81 20.98
C GLY A 20 -26.16 -59.71 22.50
N VAL A 21 -27.24 -59.26 23.17
CA VAL A 21 -27.49 -59.22 24.63
C VAL A 21 -26.80 -58.11 25.43
N THR A 22 -27.63 -57.18 25.95
CA THR A 22 -27.32 -56.25 27.04
C THR A 22 -27.44 -56.94 28.41
N PRO A 23 -26.62 -56.52 29.39
CA PRO A 23 -27.21 -56.17 30.68
C PRO A 23 -26.63 -54.88 31.32
N GLN A 24 -27.39 -54.34 32.26
CA GLN A 24 -27.06 -53.14 33.05
C GLN A 24 -26.15 -53.50 34.23
N LEU A 25 -25.30 -52.57 34.71
CA LEU A 25 -25.44 -51.95 36.06
C LEU A 25 -24.29 -50.98 36.46
N SER A 26 -24.72 -49.84 37.02
CA SER A 26 -24.13 -49.05 38.13
C SER A 26 -22.65 -48.60 38.15
N GLY A 27 -22.47 -47.27 38.13
CA GLY A 27 -21.91 -46.52 39.27
C GLY A 27 -20.45 -46.01 39.18
N GLY A 28 -20.23 -44.71 39.45
CA GLY A 28 -18.90 -44.21 39.81
C GLY A 28 -18.45 -42.82 39.32
N THR A 29 -19.16 -41.75 39.69
CA THR A 29 -18.67 -40.35 39.94
C THR A 29 -17.78 -39.59 38.93
N GLU A 30 -18.16 -38.32 38.73
CA GLU A 30 -17.66 -37.36 37.75
C GLU A 30 -16.29 -36.70 38.07
N SER A 31 -15.55 -36.27 37.04
CA SER A 31 -14.92 -34.93 37.05
C SER A 31 -14.58 -34.38 35.63
N ASN A 32 -15.45 -33.50 35.13
CA ASN A 32 -15.18 -32.37 34.21
C ASN A 32 -14.43 -32.58 32.87
N CYS A 33 -15.20 -32.88 31.82
CA CYS A 33 -14.97 -32.37 30.45
C CYS A 33 -15.95 -31.21 30.16
N PRO A 34 -15.61 -30.22 29.31
CA PRO A 34 -16.54 -29.16 28.92
C PRO A 34 -17.74 -29.72 28.16
N GLN A 35 -18.95 -29.30 28.55
CA GLN A 35 -20.20 -29.86 28.05
C GLN A 35 -20.38 -29.60 26.54
N LEU A 36 -20.56 -30.68 25.78
CA LEU A 36 -21.14 -30.63 24.44
C LEU A 36 -22.53 -29.98 24.52
N LEU A 37 -22.82 -29.10 23.56
CA LEU A 37 -24.14 -28.50 23.39
C LEU A 37 -25.20 -29.60 23.29
N LYS A 38 -26.24 -29.49 24.12
CA LYS A 38 -27.35 -30.43 24.15
C LYS A 38 -28.01 -30.53 22.78
N ASN A 39 -28.51 -31.71 22.46
CA ASN A 39 -29.08 -32.11 21.17
C ASN A 39 -29.94 -31.02 20.50
N PRO A 40 -29.92 -30.91 19.16
CA PRO A 40 -30.92 -30.13 18.44
C PRO A 40 -32.32 -30.70 18.76
N PRO A 41 -33.39 -29.88 18.65
CA PRO A 41 -34.74 -30.38 18.80
C PRO A 41 -35.02 -31.43 17.72
N ASP A 42 -35.45 -32.62 18.14
CA ASP A 42 -36.03 -33.63 17.27
C ASP A 42 -37.34 -33.10 16.69
N ASP A 43 -37.25 -32.54 15.48
CA ASP A 43 -38.37 -32.41 14.58
C ASP A 43 -37.89 -32.75 13.17
N HIS A 44 -38.24 -33.94 12.69
CA HIS A 44 -38.12 -34.32 11.27
C HIS A 44 -39.19 -33.63 10.40
N GLY A 45 -39.52 -32.38 10.73
CA GLY A 45 -40.37 -31.48 9.97
C GLY A 45 -39.69 -31.04 8.69
N VAL A 46 -40.49 -30.95 7.62
CA VAL A 46 -40.09 -30.57 6.25
C VAL A 46 -39.07 -29.42 6.28
N MET A 47 -37.81 -29.74 5.93
CA MET A 47 -36.69 -28.79 5.94
C MET A 47 -37.06 -27.56 5.11
N ASP A 48 -37.35 -26.45 5.80
CA ASP A 48 -37.77 -25.20 5.17
C ASP A 48 -36.76 -24.81 4.10
N ALA A 49 -37.16 -24.89 2.83
CA ALA A 49 -36.27 -24.68 1.69
C ALA A 49 -36.11 -23.19 1.32
N ARG A 50 -36.78 -22.27 2.02
CA ARG A 50 -36.77 -20.83 1.73
C ARG A 50 -35.44 -20.19 2.14
N VAL A 51 -34.78 -19.54 1.20
CA VAL A 51 -33.48 -18.88 1.43
C VAL A 51 -33.59 -17.42 1.87
N GLY A 52 -34.68 -16.72 1.54
CA GLY A 52 -34.82 -15.27 1.71
C GLY A 52 -34.64 -14.80 3.14
N ALA A 53 -33.54 -14.07 3.40
CA ALA A 53 -33.17 -13.53 4.71
C ALA A 53 -33.02 -14.61 5.80
N ARG A 54 -32.83 -15.88 5.40
CA ARG A 54 -32.90 -17.08 6.24
C ARG A 54 -32.11 -17.01 7.54
N LEU A 55 -30.89 -16.47 7.55
CA LEU A 55 -30.04 -16.51 8.75
C LEU A 55 -30.61 -15.72 9.93
N SER A 56 -31.52 -14.75 9.69
CA SER A 56 -32.25 -14.06 10.75
C SER A 56 -33.08 -15.01 11.62
N ARG A 57 -33.61 -16.10 11.04
CA ARG A 57 -34.39 -17.14 11.73
C ARG A 57 -33.52 -17.99 12.67
N PHE A 58 -32.20 -18.05 12.42
CA PHE A 58 -31.22 -18.81 13.19
C PHE A 58 -30.43 -17.93 14.17
N TYR A 59 -30.87 -16.68 14.41
CA TYR A 59 -30.14 -15.68 15.21
C TYR A 59 -29.70 -16.18 16.60
N GLU A 60 -30.53 -16.96 17.32
CA GLU A 60 -30.16 -17.45 18.65
C GLU A 60 -29.04 -18.50 18.61
N VAL A 61 -28.92 -19.30 17.55
CA VAL A 61 -27.76 -20.20 17.33
C VAL A 61 -26.50 -19.39 17.07
N TRP A 62 -26.58 -18.39 16.18
CA TRP A 62 -25.46 -17.49 15.89
C TRP A 62 -24.96 -16.75 17.13
N LYS A 63 -25.87 -16.32 18.01
CA LYS A 63 -25.59 -15.63 19.27
C LYS A 63 -24.89 -16.52 20.31
N GLN A 64 -25.06 -17.84 20.24
CA GLN A 64 -24.34 -18.80 21.08
C GLN A 64 -22.92 -19.06 20.55
N SER A 65 -22.76 -19.17 19.22
CA SER A 65 -21.49 -19.54 18.59
C SER A 65 -20.53 -18.37 18.32
N ILE A 66 -21.03 -17.14 18.08
CA ILE A 66 -20.25 -16.03 17.53
C ILE A 66 -20.39 -14.74 18.35
N SER A 67 -19.26 -14.08 18.62
CA SER A 67 -19.17 -12.86 19.43
C SER A 67 -19.11 -11.54 18.63
N ASP A 68 -18.98 -11.56 17.30
CA ASP A 68 -18.94 -10.33 16.47
C ASP A 68 -20.31 -9.63 16.48
N GLN A 69 -20.41 -8.57 17.30
CA GLN A 69 -21.64 -7.81 17.50
C GLN A 69 -22.22 -7.22 16.20
N TRP A 70 -21.40 -6.89 15.21
CA TRP A 70 -21.90 -6.35 13.94
C TRP A 70 -22.56 -7.45 13.09
N VAL A 71 -22.07 -8.69 13.16
CA VAL A 71 -22.74 -9.83 12.53
C VAL A 71 -24.06 -10.12 13.25
N LEU A 72 -24.07 -10.16 14.58
CA LEU A 72 -25.30 -10.36 15.36
C LEU A 72 -26.35 -9.26 15.11
N ASP A 73 -25.94 -7.99 15.07
CA ASP A 73 -26.85 -6.87 14.75
C ASP A 73 -27.38 -6.95 13.31
N LEU A 74 -26.54 -7.34 12.34
CA LEU A 74 -26.95 -7.56 10.96
C LEU A 74 -28.02 -8.65 10.88
N LEU A 75 -27.81 -9.78 11.55
CA LEU A 75 -28.74 -10.91 11.53
C LEU A 75 -30.06 -10.58 12.21
N LYS A 76 -30.02 -9.84 13.33
CA LYS A 76 -31.21 -9.45 14.09
C LYS A 76 -32.03 -8.32 13.47
N ARG A 77 -31.37 -7.31 12.89
CA ARG A 77 -32.01 -6.04 12.45
C ARG A 77 -31.97 -5.81 10.94
N GLY A 78 -31.34 -6.72 10.20
CA GLY A 78 -31.06 -6.59 8.78
C GLY A 78 -29.88 -5.65 8.47
N TYR A 79 -29.21 -5.93 7.34
CA TYR A 79 -28.14 -5.07 6.84
C TYR A 79 -28.70 -3.70 6.42
N ARG A 80 -28.07 -2.63 6.93
CA ARG A 80 -28.36 -1.24 6.56
C ARG A 80 -27.34 -0.75 5.55
N ILE A 81 -27.82 -0.27 4.40
CA ILE A 81 -26.97 0.25 3.34
C ILE A 81 -26.38 1.60 3.78
N GLU A 82 -25.05 1.67 3.91
CA GLU A 82 -24.32 2.92 4.18
C GLU A 82 -24.33 3.80 2.92
N PHE A 83 -24.98 4.97 2.98
CA PHE A 83 -25.02 5.94 1.87
C PHE A 83 -24.10 7.14 2.12
N LEU A 84 -23.50 7.66 1.04
CA LEU A 84 -22.69 8.89 1.03
C LEU A 84 -23.55 10.16 1.14
N SER A 85 -24.79 10.08 0.68
CA SER A 85 -25.82 11.13 0.69
C SER A 85 -27.19 10.48 0.68
N VAL A 86 -28.23 11.16 1.20
CA VAL A 86 -29.61 10.64 1.15
C VAL A 86 -29.98 10.35 -0.31
N PRO A 87 -30.39 9.10 -0.65
CA PRO A 87 -30.77 8.78 -2.03
C PRO A 87 -32.05 9.49 -2.45
N THR A 88 -32.00 10.27 -3.54
CA THR A 88 -33.21 10.82 -4.16
C THR A 88 -34.09 9.67 -4.63
N LEU A 89 -35.35 9.66 -4.20
CA LEU A 89 -36.32 8.65 -4.63
C LEU A 89 -36.53 8.76 -6.15
N ASN A 90 -36.59 7.61 -6.81
CA ASN A 90 -36.78 7.54 -8.26
C ASN A 90 -37.59 6.26 -8.55
N PHE A 91 -38.83 6.45 -8.97
CA PHE A 91 -39.78 5.39 -9.20
C PHE A 91 -40.26 5.39 -10.65
N PHE A 92 -40.64 4.21 -11.12
CA PHE A 92 -41.39 4.04 -12.36
C PHE A 92 -42.59 3.14 -12.07
N LEU A 93 -43.77 3.54 -12.53
CA LEU A 93 -45.01 2.77 -12.36
C LEU A 93 -45.12 1.59 -13.32
N VAL A 94 -44.30 1.57 -14.38
CA VAL A 94 -44.23 0.47 -15.35
C VAL A 94 -42.77 0.22 -15.73
N SER A 95 -42.34 -1.03 -15.66
CA SER A 95 -41.00 -1.45 -16.09
C SER A 95 -41.00 -1.89 -17.56
N PRO A 96 -40.00 -1.54 -18.38
CA PRO A 96 -39.92 -2.03 -19.75
C PRO A 96 -39.72 -3.56 -19.78
N MET A 97 -40.73 -4.28 -20.28
CA MET A 97 -40.67 -5.74 -20.42
C MET A 97 -39.66 -6.17 -21.50
N PRO A 98 -38.98 -7.32 -21.34
CA PRO A 98 -38.05 -7.82 -22.35
C PRO A 98 -38.78 -8.16 -23.66
N ARG A 99 -38.08 -7.92 -24.79
CA ARG A 99 -38.55 -8.32 -26.13
C ARG A 99 -38.40 -9.83 -26.32
N GLY A 100 -39.46 -10.48 -26.81
CA GLY A 100 -39.53 -11.93 -27.06
C GLY A 100 -40.25 -12.70 -25.93
N GLN A 101 -41.16 -13.60 -26.30
CA GLN A 101 -42.06 -14.29 -25.35
C GLN A 101 -41.31 -15.19 -24.36
N GLU A 102 -40.28 -15.90 -24.82
CA GLU A 102 -39.40 -16.74 -23.99
C GLU A 102 -38.77 -15.96 -22.83
N LYS A 103 -38.25 -14.75 -23.11
CA LYS A 103 -37.63 -13.89 -22.08
C LYS A 103 -38.64 -13.31 -21.10
N LYS A 104 -39.89 -13.08 -21.52
CA LYS A 104 -40.96 -12.64 -20.61
C LYS A 104 -41.29 -13.76 -19.63
N LYS A 105 -41.60 -14.95 -20.16
CA LYS A 105 -41.88 -16.16 -19.36
C LYS A 105 -40.75 -16.46 -18.37
N ALA A 106 -39.49 -16.48 -18.84
CA ALA A 106 -38.34 -16.73 -17.97
C ALA A 106 -38.10 -15.63 -16.89
N LEU A 107 -38.53 -14.38 -17.14
CA LEU A 107 -38.46 -13.31 -16.14
C LEU A 107 -39.59 -13.45 -15.10
N GLU A 108 -40.80 -13.80 -15.55
CA GLU A 108 -41.97 -14.02 -14.70
C GLU A 108 -41.78 -15.25 -13.80
N GLU A 109 -41.30 -16.37 -14.36
CA GLU A 109 -40.89 -17.57 -13.61
C GLU A 109 -39.83 -17.25 -12.55
N TYR A 110 -38.81 -16.45 -12.90
CA TYR A 110 -37.79 -16.06 -11.92
C TYR A 110 -38.34 -15.18 -10.80
N VAL A 111 -39.24 -14.25 -11.10
CA VAL A 111 -39.92 -13.44 -10.07
C VAL A 111 -40.77 -14.34 -9.15
N GLN A 112 -41.44 -15.36 -9.70
CA GLN A 112 -42.18 -16.32 -8.90
C GLN A 112 -41.24 -17.11 -7.96
N ILE A 113 -40.11 -17.62 -8.47
CA ILE A 113 -39.08 -18.27 -7.64
C ILE A 113 -38.61 -17.35 -6.50
N LEU A 114 -38.41 -16.05 -6.75
CA LEU A 114 -38.01 -15.10 -5.71
C LEU A 114 -39.10 -14.85 -4.64
N LEU A 115 -40.38 -14.95 -4.99
CA LEU A 115 -41.51 -14.86 -4.06
C LEU A 115 -41.62 -16.14 -3.22
N ASP A 116 -41.59 -17.30 -3.88
CA ASP A 116 -41.69 -18.62 -3.23
C ASP A 116 -40.52 -18.85 -2.25
N GLN A 117 -39.34 -18.31 -2.57
CA GLN A 117 -38.15 -18.33 -1.72
C GLN A 117 -38.11 -17.23 -0.65
N GLU A 118 -39.15 -16.38 -0.54
CA GLU A 118 -39.21 -15.20 0.34
C GLU A 118 -38.04 -14.20 0.17
N VAL A 119 -37.36 -14.19 -0.98
CA VAL A 119 -36.24 -13.27 -1.25
C VAL A 119 -36.75 -11.85 -1.49
N VAL A 120 -37.92 -11.74 -2.12
CA VAL A 120 -38.63 -10.50 -2.41
C VAL A 120 -40.05 -10.57 -1.87
N VAL A 121 -40.65 -9.41 -1.61
CA VAL A 121 -42.07 -9.27 -1.27
C VAL A 121 -42.73 -8.22 -2.16
N PRO A 122 -44.05 -8.30 -2.41
CA PRO A 122 -44.79 -7.25 -3.10
C PRO A 122 -44.69 -5.91 -2.36
N VAL A 123 -44.64 -4.80 -3.09
CA VAL A 123 -44.67 -3.45 -2.51
C VAL A 123 -46.13 -3.01 -2.26
N PRO A 124 -46.50 -2.60 -1.02
CA PRO A 124 -47.81 -2.04 -0.71
C PRO A 124 -48.18 -0.86 -1.64
N GLN A 125 -49.46 -0.70 -1.96
CA GLN A 125 -49.87 0.25 -2.99
C GLN A 125 -49.56 1.70 -2.62
N GLU A 126 -49.80 2.10 -1.36
CA GLU A 126 -49.47 3.41 -0.80
C GLU A 126 -47.95 3.69 -0.67
N GLU A 127 -47.12 2.67 -0.88
CA GLU A 127 -45.67 2.77 -0.83
C GLU A 127 -44.99 2.79 -2.20
N ARG A 128 -45.69 2.49 -3.31
CA ARG A 128 -45.06 2.27 -4.62
C ARG A 128 -44.21 3.44 -5.09
N GLU A 129 -44.56 4.68 -4.75
CA GLU A 129 -43.84 5.90 -5.13
C GLU A 129 -42.70 6.27 -4.15
N LYS A 130 -42.66 5.64 -2.96
CA LYS A 130 -41.79 5.99 -1.82
C LYS A 130 -40.47 5.20 -1.79
N GLY A 131 -39.86 4.96 -2.95
CA GLY A 131 -38.67 4.10 -3.07
C GLY A 131 -37.77 4.37 -4.30
N ILE A 132 -36.74 3.54 -4.46
CA ILE A 132 -35.85 3.54 -5.64
C ILE A 132 -36.01 2.25 -6.41
N TYR A 133 -36.40 2.39 -7.68
CA TYR A 133 -36.59 1.27 -8.60
C TYR A 133 -35.39 1.08 -9.51
N SER A 134 -34.96 -0.17 -9.62
CA SER A 134 -33.86 -0.60 -10.48
C SER A 134 -34.38 -1.60 -11.51
N LEU A 135 -33.76 -1.61 -12.70
CA LEU A 135 -34.18 -2.50 -13.79
C LEU A 135 -33.71 -3.94 -13.52
N LEU A 136 -34.63 -4.89 -13.51
CA LEU A 136 -34.32 -6.32 -13.54
C LEU A 136 -34.35 -6.81 -14.99
N PHE A 137 -33.24 -7.35 -15.50
CA PHE A 137 -33.12 -7.81 -16.89
C PHE A 137 -32.40 -9.17 -16.99
N LEU A 138 -32.58 -9.87 -18.11
CA LEU A 138 -32.01 -11.20 -18.33
C LEU A 138 -30.78 -11.17 -19.26
N VAL A 139 -29.74 -11.93 -18.89
CA VAL A 139 -28.53 -12.20 -19.68
C VAL A 139 -28.43 -13.71 -19.92
N LYS A 140 -27.99 -14.16 -21.10
CA LYS A 140 -27.89 -15.60 -21.40
C LYS A 140 -26.73 -16.24 -20.59
N LYS A 141 -26.97 -17.39 -19.95
CA LYS A 141 -25.93 -18.20 -19.29
C LYS A 141 -25.12 -18.99 -20.33
N ALA A 142 -23.86 -19.28 -20.04
CA ALA A 142 -23.03 -20.14 -20.88
C ALA A 142 -23.53 -21.59 -20.93
N SER A 143 -24.08 -22.09 -19.82
CA SER A 143 -24.70 -23.42 -19.67
C SER A 143 -26.12 -23.52 -20.26
N GLY A 144 -26.57 -22.54 -21.04
CA GLY A 144 -27.98 -22.41 -21.42
C GLY A 144 -28.87 -21.78 -20.34
N GLY A 145 -30.04 -21.28 -20.77
CA GLY A 145 -30.98 -20.54 -19.93
C GLY A 145 -30.57 -19.08 -19.62
N TRP A 146 -31.33 -18.46 -18.71
CA TRP A 146 -31.21 -17.03 -18.39
C TRP A 146 -30.64 -16.79 -16.98
N ARG A 147 -29.85 -15.72 -16.85
CA ARG A 147 -29.37 -15.15 -15.58
C ARG A 147 -30.00 -13.76 -15.40
N PRO A 148 -30.79 -13.55 -14.35
CA PRO A 148 -31.32 -12.25 -14.00
C PRO A 148 -30.24 -11.35 -13.39
N VAL A 149 -30.33 -10.05 -13.67
CA VAL A 149 -29.40 -9.02 -13.22
C VAL A 149 -30.20 -7.78 -12.83
N LEU A 150 -30.01 -7.32 -11.60
CA LEU A 150 -30.58 -6.06 -11.10
C LEU A 150 -29.59 -4.92 -11.35
N ASP A 151 -29.95 -3.92 -12.16
CA ASP A 151 -29.06 -2.79 -12.46
C ASP A 151 -29.00 -1.78 -11.32
N LEU A 152 -28.17 -2.08 -10.33
CA LEU A 152 -27.90 -1.22 -9.18
C LEU A 152 -26.81 -0.16 -9.44
N LYS A 153 -26.37 0.10 -10.69
CA LYS A 153 -25.29 1.08 -10.96
C LYS A 153 -25.56 2.47 -10.37
N LYS A 154 -26.79 2.98 -10.53
CA LYS A 154 -27.20 4.29 -9.99
C LYS A 154 -27.21 4.30 -8.47
N LEU A 155 -27.72 3.25 -7.83
CA LEU A 155 -27.71 3.13 -6.37
C LEU A 155 -26.26 3.02 -5.86
N ASN A 156 -25.44 2.21 -6.51
CA ASN A 156 -24.05 1.95 -6.13
C ASN A 156 -23.15 3.20 -6.17
N SER A 157 -23.45 4.23 -6.97
CA SER A 157 -22.70 5.50 -6.92
C SER A 157 -23.01 6.34 -5.68
N LEU A 158 -24.09 6.03 -4.95
CA LEU A 158 -24.48 6.67 -3.69
C LEU A 158 -24.05 5.87 -2.46
N VAL A 159 -23.59 4.63 -2.61
CA VAL A 159 -23.21 3.73 -1.50
C VAL A 159 -21.76 3.96 -1.07
N HIS A 160 -21.52 3.96 0.24
CA HIS A 160 -20.17 4.06 0.79
C HIS A 160 -19.40 2.74 0.61
N LEU A 161 -18.59 2.66 -0.46
CA LEU A 161 -17.83 1.45 -0.76
C LEU A 161 -16.55 1.33 0.08
N GLN A 162 -16.63 0.59 1.18
CA GLN A 162 -15.48 0.22 1.99
C GLN A 162 -14.62 -0.85 1.29
N LYS A 163 -13.29 -0.65 1.25
CA LYS A 163 -12.34 -1.63 0.71
C LYS A 163 -12.09 -2.74 1.73
N PHE A 164 -12.14 -3.99 1.28
CA PHE A 164 -11.82 -5.17 2.06
C PHE A 164 -10.91 -6.11 1.24
N LYS A 165 -10.38 -7.16 1.87
CA LYS A 165 -9.52 -8.17 1.24
C LYS A 165 -10.19 -9.53 1.43
N MET A 166 -10.40 -10.25 0.34
CA MET A 166 -10.81 -11.67 0.36
C MET A 166 -9.56 -12.57 0.39
N GLU A 167 -9.74 -13.83 0.77
CA GLU A 167 -8.77 -14.87 0.43
C GLU A 167 -8.63 -14.92 -1.11
N SER A 168 -7.50 -15.42 -1.60
CA SER A 168 -7.21 -15.43 -3.04
C SER A 168 -6.61 -16.76 -3.45
N ILE A 169 -6.74 -17.11 -4.73
CA ILE A 169 -6.12 -18.33 -5.26
C ILE A 169 -4.62 -18.44 -4.90
N ASN A 170 -3.86 -17.34 -4.93
CA ASN A 170 -2.44 -17.32 -4.54
C ASN A 170 -2.21 -17.57 -3.03
N THR A 171 -3.22 -17.35 -2.18
CA THR A 171 -3.18 -17.65 -0.74
C THR A 171 -3.42 -19.13 -0.49
N ILE A 172 -4.33 -19.73 -1.26
CA ILE A 172 -4.66 -21.16 -1.18
C ILE A 172 -3.52 -22.00 -1.77
N ILE A 173 -2.98 -21.62 -2.94
CA ILE A 173 -1.77 -22.25 -3.54
C ILE A 173 -0.57 -22.23 -2.59
N ALA A 174 -0.46 -21.20 -1.74
CA ALA A 174 0.63 -21.07 -0.78
C ALA A 174 0.41 -21.83 0.54
N ALA A 175 -0.76 -22.45 0.72
CA ALA A 175 -1.18 -23.09 1.97
C ALA A 175 -1.54 -24.58 1.80
N VAL A 176 -2.14 -24.96 0.67
CA VAL A 176 -2.31 -26.36 0.23
C VAL A 176 -0.94 -26.96 -0.08
N GLN A 177 -0.71 -28.18 0.38
CA GLN A 177 0.56 -28.89 0.28
C GLN A 177 0.45 -30.16 -0.58
N ALA A 178 1.59 -30.69 -1.01
CA ALA A 178 1.65 -32.01 -1.64
C ALA A 178 1.01 -33.07 -0.74
N GLY A 179 0.26 -33.99 -1.34
CA GLY A 179 -0.47 -35.07 -0.67
C GLY A 179 -1.78 -34.68 0.04
N ASP A 180 -2.13 -33.39 0.17
CA ASP A 180 -3.38 -32.97 0.82
C ASP A 180 -4.61 -33.55 0.10
N TRP A 181 -5.51 -34.14 0.87
CA TRP A 181 -6.86 -34.44 0.40
C TRP A 181 -7.70 -33.16 0.45
N LEU A 182 -8.46 -32.90 -0.61
CA LEU A 182 -9.27 -31.70 -0.78
C LEU A 182 -10.74 -32.06 -1.02
N LEU A 183 -11.65 -31.21 -0.55
CA LEU A 183 -13.06 -31.22 -0.94
C LEU A 183 -13.65 -29.81 -0.88
N SER A 184 -14.74 -29.55 -1.59
CA SER A 184 -15.37 -28.22 -1.63
C SER A 184 -16.88 -28.23 -1.45
N ILE A 185 -17.38 -27.29 -0.65
CA ILE A 185 -18.79 -27.05 -0.37
C ILE A 185 -19.23 -25.76 -1.08
N ASP A 186 -20.29 -25.82 -1.89
CA ASP A 186 -20.93 -24.68 -2.57
C ASP A 186 -22.18 -24.25 -1.79
N LEU A 187 -22.29 -22.97 -1.42
CA LEU A 187 -23.45 -22.43 -0.72
C LEU A 187 -24.56 -22.02 -1.71
N LYS A 188 -25.74 -22.64 -1.59
CA LYS A 188 -26.89 -22.38 -2.47
C LYS A 188 -27.38 -20.93 -2.30
N ASP A 189 -27.48 -20.17 -3.39
CA ASP A 189 -28.06 -18.81 -3.41
C ASP A 189 -27.37 -17.76 -2.49
N ALA A 190 -26.22 -18.10 -1.91
CA ALA A 190 -25.22 -17.20 -1.32
C ALA A 190 -25.79 -15.99 -0.57
N TYR A 191 -25.69 -14.78 -1.15
CA TYR A 191 -26.10 -13.50 -0.53
C TYR A 191 -27.55 -13.47 -0.07
N LEU A 192 -28.45 -14.23 -0.71
CA LEU A 192 -29.89 -14.19 -0.44
C LEU A 192 -30.28 -14.76 0.95
N HIS A 193 -29.34 -15.42 1.63
CA HIS A 193 -29.45 -15.80 3.04
C HIS A 193 -29.46 -14.59 4.00
N LEU A 194 -28.84 -13.47 3.63
CA LEU A 194 -28.62 -12.34 4.54
C LEU A 194 -29.80 -11.35 4.52
N PRO A 195 -30.33 -10.93 5.69
CA PRO A 195 -31.42 -9.97 5.76
C PRO A 195 -31.00 -8.55 5.35
N ILE A 196 -31.93 -7.80 4.74
CA ILE A 196 -31.90 -6.34 4.59
C ILE A 196 -32.85 -5.71 5.59
N ALA A 197 -32.43 -4.64 6.27
CA ALA A 197 -33.27 -3.91 7.21
C ALA A 197 -34.51 -3.34 6.50
N ASP A 198 -35.71 -3.50 7.08
CA ASP A 198 -37.00 -3.15 6.44
C ASP A 198 -37.02 -1.72 5.87
N GLN A 199 -36.53 -0.75 6.65
CA GLN A 199 -36.41 0.67 6.27
C GLN A 199 -35.50 0.94 5.05
N HIS A 200 -34.65 -0.04 4.67
CA HIS A 200 -33.76 0.01 3.52
C HIS A 200 -34.22 -0.84 2.33
N GLN A 201 -35.21 -1.74 2.49
CA GLN A 201 -35.76 -2.55 1.39
C GLN A 201 -36.34 -1.66 0.27
N ARG A 202 -36.90 -0.50 0.63
CA ARG A 202 -37.40 0.53 -0.32
C ARG A 202 -36.34 1.06 -1.31
N PHE A 203 -35.05 0.92 -1.02
CA PHE A 203 -33.97 1.30 -1.94
C PHE A 203 -33.59 0.18 -2.93
N LEU A 204 -34.13 -1.02 -2.74
CA LEU A 204 -33.88 -2.23 -3.53
C LEU A 204 -35.18 -2.72 -4.17
N ARG A 205 -35.95 -1.80 -4.78
CA ARG A 205 -37.18 -2.11 -5.49
C ARG A 205 -36.93 -2.39 -6.97
N PHE A 206 -37.80 -3.16 -7.57
CA PHE A 206 -37.92 -3.34 -9.02
C PHE A 206 -39.38 -3.57 -9.38
N ALA A 207 -39.70 -3.48 -10.67
CA ALA A 207 -41.02 -3.85 -11.18
C ALA A 207 -40.88 -4.71 -12.44
N VAL A 208 -41.90 -5.52 -12.70
CA VAL A 208 -42.08 -6.33 -13.91
C VAL A 208 -43.52 -6.13 -14.37
N GLY A 209 -43.70 -5.50 -15.54
CA GLY A 209 -44.98 -4.92 -15.94
C GLY A 209 -45.48 -3.91 -14.89
N HIS A 210 -46.67 -4.17 -14.35
CA HIS A 210 -47.33 -3.40 -13.28
C HIS A 210 -47.16 -4.00 -11.87
N ARG A 211 -46.38 -5.07 -11.71
CA ARG A 211 -46.13 -5.71 -10.40
C ARG A 211 -44.84 -5.16 -9.80
N HIS A 212 -44.92 -4.67 -8.56
CA HIS A 212 -43.82 -4.00 -7.84
C HIS A 212 -43.32 -4.89 -6.69
N PHE A 213 -42.01 -5.02 -6.56
CA PHE A 213 -41.36 -5.90 -5.59
C PHE A 213 -40.19 -5.20 -4.89
N GLN A 214 -39.92 -5.58 -3.64
CA GLN A 214 -38.73 -5.16 -2.90
C GLN A 214 -37.97 -6.37 -2.35
N PHE A 215 -36.63 -6.28 -2.38
CA PHE A 215 -35.77 -7.29 -1.77
C PHE A 215 -35.76 -7.17 -0.26
N ARG A 216 -36.10 -8.26 0.45
CA ARG A 216 -35.88 -8.41 1.90
C ARG A 216 -34.56 -9.11 2.24
N ALA A 217 -33.92 -9.73 1.24
CA ALA A 217 -32.59 -10.30 1.35
C ALA A 217 -31.55 -9.51 0.54
N LEU A 218 -30.27 -9.66 0.88
CA LEU A 218 -29.15 -8.95 0.29
C LEU A 218 -28.95 -9.34 -1.19
N PRO A 219 -29.23 -8.45 -2.17
CA PRO A 219 -29.26 -8.84 -3.57
C PRO A 219 -27.87 -8.91 -4.20
N PHE A 220 -27.77 -9.71 -5.27
CA PHE A 220 -26.68 -9.62 -6.23
C PHE A 220 -26.68 -8.25 -6.93
N GLY A 221 -25.49 -7.71 -7.20
CA GLY A 221 -25.30 -6.42 -7.88
C GLY A 221 -25.14 -5.20 -6.96
N LEU A 222 -25.50 -5.29 -5.68
CA LEU A 222 -25.21 -4.23 -4.71
C LEU A 222 -23.72 -4.25 -4.37
N SER A 223 -23.06 -3.08 -4.44
CA SER A 223 -21.60 -2.95 -4.34
C SER A 223 -21.02 -3.38 -2.99
N THR A 224 -21.84 -3.37 -1.93
CA THR A 224 -21.44 -3.82 -0.59
C THR A 224 -21.71 -5.29 -0.31
N SER A 225 -22.55 -6.00 -1.10
CA SER A 225 -22.89 -7.40 -0.84
C SER A 225 -21.69 -8.32 -0.65
N PRO A 226 -20.63 -8.27 -1.49
CA PRO A 226 -19.46 -9.13 -1.30
C PRO A 226 -18.75 -8.90 0.03
N ARG A 227 -18.62 -7.63 0.48
CA ARG A 227 -18.01 -7.30 1.78
C ARG A 227 -18.86 -7.81 2.93
N THR A 228 -20.16 -7.53 2.86
CA THR A 228 -21.14 -7.90 3.89
C THR A 228 -21.16 -9.42 4.07
N PHE A 229 -21.23 -10.16 2.96
CA PHE A 229 -21.21 -11.62 2.96
C PHE A 229 -19.90 -12.21 3.48
N SER A 230 -18.75 -11.77 2.94
CA SER A 230 -17.44 -12.25 3.42
C SER A 230 -17.24 -11.96 4.90
N LYS A 231 -17.68 -10.80 5.42
CA LYS A 231 -17.57 -10.53 6.86
C LYS A 231 -18.37 -11.52 7.70
N VAL A 232 -19.58 -11.89 7.29
CA VAL A 232 -20.39 -12.90 7.99
C VAL A 232 -19.71 -14.27 7.91
N LEU A 233 -19.32 -14.73 6.72
CA LEU A 233 -18.74 -16.06 6.54
C LEU A 233 -17.37 -16.23 7.23
N ILE A 234 -16.55 -15.17 7.30
CA ILE A 234 -15.28 -15.16 8.06
C ILE A 234 -15.50 -15.56 9.53
N THR A 235 -16.61 -15.17 10.16
CA THR A 235 -16.86 -15.50 11.58
C THR A 235 -17.12 -16.99 11.79
N LEU A 236 -17.80 -17.67 10.87
CA LEU A 236 -17.99 -19.12 10.89
C LEU A 236 -16.71 -19.88 10.56
N VAL A 237 -15.97 -19.43 9.53
CA VAL A 237 -14.68 -20.02 9.15
C VAL A 237 -13.66 -19.90 10.29
N ALA A 238 -13.71 -18.82 11.08
CA ALA A 238 -12.90 -18.68 12.27
C ALA A 238 -13.26 -19.73 13.34
N GLU A 239 -14.54 -20.05 13.52
CA GLU A 239 -14.98 -21.06 14.50
C GLU A 239 -14.61 -22.48 14.07
N LEU A 240 -14.84 -22.84 12.80
CA LEU A 240 -14.39 -24.12 12.23
C LEU A 240 -12.88 -24.32 12.38
N ARG A 241 -12.08 -23.25 12.18
CA ARG A 241 -10.62 -23.28 12.40
C ARG A 241 -10.23 -23.46 13.86
N LYS A 242 -11.02 -23.00 14.85
CA LYS A 242 -10.77 -23.30 16.28
C LYS A 242 -10.97 -24.78 16.60
N GLN A 243 -11.88 -25.44 15.89
CA GLN A 243 -12.13 -26.89 16.01
C GLN A 243 -11.06 -27.73 15.26
N GLY A 244 -10.00 -27.12 14.75
CA GLY A 244 -8.87 -27.81 14.10
C GLY A 244 -9.00 -27.99 12.58
N LEU A 245 -10.12 -27.57 11.97
CA LEU A 245 -10.34 -27.76 10.53
C LEU A 245 -9.49 -26.79 9.70
N THR A 246 -8.81 -27.30 8.68
CA THR A 246 -8.19 -26.45 7.65
C THR A 246 -9.24 -26.06 6.62
N VAL A 247 -9.76 -24.83 6.76
CA VAL A 247 -10.83 -24.27 5.91
C VAL A 247 -10.36 -23.00 5.22
N TRP A 248 -10.71 -22.82 3.94
CA TRP A 248 -10.66 -21.54 3.21
C TRP A 248 -12.03 -21.21 2.62
N HIS A 249 -12.27 -19.93 2.31
CA HIS A 249 -13.51 -19.52 1.66
C HIS A 249 -13.28 -18.41 0.64
N TYR A 250 -14.08 -18.42 -0.42
CA TYR A 250 -14.13 -17.37 -1.41
C TYR A 250 -15.58 -17.17 -1.84
N LEU A 251 -16.23 -16.15 -1.27
CA LEU A 251 -17.67 -15.96 -1.41
C LEU A 251 -18.41 -17.26 -1.04
N ASP A 252 -19.18 -17.82 -1.95
CA ASP A 252 -20.00 -19.03 -1.84
C ASP A 252 -19.22 -20.35 -1.89
N ASP A 253 -17.97 -20.34 -2.37
CA ASP A 253 -17.09 -21.50 -2.40
C ASP A 253 -16.35 -21.68 -1.07
N ILE A 254 -16.47 -22.85 -0.42
CA ILE A 254 -15.69 -23.24 0.78
C ILE A 254 -14.79 -24.43 0.41
N LEU A 255 -13.50 -24.34 0.74
CA LEU A 255 -12.51 -25.41 0.53
C LEU A 255 -12.07 -25.97 1.89
N LEU A 256 -12.05 -27.30 2.01
CA LEU A 256 -11.53 -28.04 3.15
C LEU A 256 -10.31 -28.86 2.72
N SER A 257 -9.31 -28.99 3.59
CA SER A 257 -8.23 -29.97 3.41
C SER A 257 -7.85 -30.72 4.70
N ALA A 258 -7.26 -31.90 4.51
CA ALA A 258 -6.62 -32.69 5.56
C ALA A 258 -5.55 -33.62 4.96
N ARG A 259 -4.74 -34.24 5.82
CA ARG A 259 -3.69 -35.19 5.40
C ARG A 259 -4.20 -36.61 5.13
N SER A 260 -5.35 -36.99 5.69
CA SER A 260 -6.01 -38.27 5.44
C SER A 260 -7.43 -38.03 4.90
N PRO A 261 -7.94 -38.90 4.01
CA PRO A 261 -9.30 -38.78 3.51
C PRO A 261 -10.34 -39.06 4.60
N GLU A 262 -10.05 -39.95 5.56
CA GLU A 262 -10.92 -40.25 6.71
C GLU A 262 -11.09 -39.03 7.62
N VAL A 263 -10.00 -38.34 7.94
CA VAL A 263 -10.02 -37.07 8.70
C VAL A 263 -10.77 -36.00 7.92
N LEU A 264 -10.62 -35.96 6.58
CA LEU A 264 -11.36 -35.00 5.75
C LEU A 264 -12.87 -35.29 5.72
N LEU A 265 -13.28 -36.56 5.74
CA LEU A 265 -14.70 -36.94 5.89
C LEU A 265 -15.25 -36.51 7.25
N LEU A 266 -14.50 -36.67 8.34
CA LEU A 266 -14.91 -36.15 9.65
C LEU A 266 -15.04 -34.61 9.63
N HIS A 267 -14.05 -33.91 9.06
CA HIS A 267 -14.11 -32.46 8.88
C HIS A 267 -15.29 -32.00 8.01
N ARG A 268 -15.70 -32.81 7.02
CA ARG A 268 -16.87 -32.57 6.19
C ARG A 268 -18.15 -32.57 7.04
N GLU A 269 -18.38 -33.63 7.83
CA GLU A 269 -19.61 -33.74 8.64
C GLU A 269 -19.70 -32.61 9.67
N ILE A 270 -18.58 -32.27 10.33
CA ILE A 270 -18.50 -31.12 11.23
C ILE A 270 -18.85 -29.81 10.50
N ALA A 271 -18.24 -29.54 9.34
CA ALA A 271 -18.47 -28.32 8.59
C ALA A 271 -19.91 -28.23 8.05
N ILE A 272 -20.47 -29.33 7.54
CA ILE A 272 -21.84 -29.41 7.02
C ILE A 272 -22.85 -29.18 8.15
N SER A 273 -22.74 -29.92 9.27
CA SER A 273 -23.60 -29.77 10.43
C SER A 273 -23.55 -28.35 11.01
N PHE A 274 -22.35 -27.78 11.12
CA PHE A 274 -22.16 -26.41 11.60
C PHE A 274 -22.77 -25.37 10.64
N LEU A 275 -22.62 -25.53 9.32
CA LEU A 275 -23.25 -24.65 8.34
C LEU A 275 -24.79 -24.73 8.38
N GLN A 276 -25.34 -25.94 8.43
CA GLN A 276 -26.79 -26.17 8.44
C GLN A 276 -27.47 -25.69 9.74
N SER A 277 -26.86 -25.95 10.90
CA SER A 277 -27.34 -25.43 12.20
C SER A 277 -27.32 -23.89 12.27
N HIS A 278 -26.42 -23.24 11.54
CA HIS A 278 -26.39 -21.79 11.37
C HIS A 278 -27.31 -21.29 10.24
N GLY A 279 -28.12 -22.16 9.63
CA GLY A 279 -29.13 -21.80 8.65
C GLY A 279 -28.65 -21.70 7.20
N TRP A 280 -27.43 -22.15 6.87
CA TRP A 280 -26.97 -22.18 5.49
C TRP A 280 -27.54 -23.37 4.71
N LEU A 281 -27.91 -23.11 3.45
CA LEU A 281 -28.28 -24.14 2.49
C LEU A 281 -27.08 -24.53 1.64
N ILE A 282 -26.73 -25.82 1.66
CA ILE A 282 -25.68 -26.40 0.82
C ILE A 282 -26.27 -26.75 -0.54
N ASN A 283 -25.49 -26.52 -1.58
CA ASN A 283 -25.80 -26.94 -2.93
C ASN A 283 -25.09 -28.27 -3.24
N TRP A 284 -25.78 -29.37 -2.98
CA TRP A 284 -25.25 -30.72 -3.09
C TRP A 284 -24.75 -31.08 -4.49
N GLU A 285 -25.39 -30.58 -5.55
CA GLU A 285 -25.02 -30.86 -6.94
C GLU A 285 -23.72 -30.18 -7.39
N LYS A 286 -23.41 -28.98 -6.84
CA LYS A 286 -22.17 -28.25 -7.14
C LYS A 286 -21.04 -28.53 -6.15
N SER A 287 -21.37 -29.05 -4.97
CA SER A 287 -20.39 -29.42 -3.95
C SER A 287 -19.65 -30.70 -4.37
N GLN A 288 -18.33 -30.71 -4.23
CA GLN A 288 -17.50 -31.88 -4.42
C GLN A 288 -17.14 -32.40 -3.04
N LEU A 289 -18.01 -33.28 -2.51
CA LEU A 289 -18.01 -33.72 -1.11
C LEU A 289 -17.20 -34.99 -0.85
N GLN A 290 -16.69 -35.64 -1.87
CA GLN A 290 -15.77 -36.78 -1.72
C GLN A 290 -14.33 -36.26 -1.68
N PRO A 291 -13.50 -36.72 -0.72
CA PRO A 291 -12.08 -36.44 -0.70
C PRO A 291 -11.42 -36.76 -2.04
N SER A 292 -10.69 -35.78 -2.60
CA SER A 292 -9.91 -35.96 -3.83
C SER A 292 -8.58 -35.23 -3.72
N GLN A 293 -7.52 -35.84 -4.25
CA GLN A 293 -6.25 -35.15 -4.48
C GLN A 293 -6.23 -34.38 -5.81
N SER A 294 -7.29 -34.49 -6.63
CA SER A 294 -7.50 -33.76 -7.88
C SER A 294 -8.83 -32.98 -7.81
N LEU A 295 -8.75 -31.67 -7.56
CA LEU A 295 -9.92 -30.81 -7.33
C LEU A 295 -9.84 -29.50 -8.12
N ILE A 296 -10.92 -29.14 -8.82
CA ILE A 296 -11.04 -27.83 -9.46
C ILE A 296 -11.65 -26.84 -8.46
N TYR A 297 -10.90 -25.82 -8.07
CA TYR A 297 -11.32 -24.76 -7.14
C TYR A 297 -10.91 -23.38 -7.67
N LEU A 298 -11.85 -22.42 -7.68
CA LEU A 298 -11.67 -21.05 -8.23
C LEU A 298 -11.07 -20.99 -9.65
N GLY A 299 -11.35 -22.00 -10.48
CA GLY A 299 -10.87 -22.09 -11.86
C GLY A 299 -9.39 -22.43 -12.00
N ALA A 300 -8.79 -23.01 -10.96
CA ALA A 300 -7.51 -23.71 -10.94
C ALA A 300 -7.77 -25.20 -10.66
N LEU A 301 -6.99 -26.09 -11.27
CA LEU A 301 -6.95 -27.51 -10.94
C LEU A 301 -5.81 -27.74 -9.95
N PHE A 302 -6.14 -28.11 -8.72
CA PHE A 302 -5.18 -28.58 -7.73
C PHE A 302 -5.02 -30.09 -7.90
N ASN A 303 -3.81 -30.53 -8.22
CA ASN A 303 -3.42 -31.94 -8.18
C ASN A 303 -2.32 -32.07 -7.11
N THR A 304 -2.72 -32.43 -5.90
CA THR A 304 -1.84 -32.49 -4.73
C THR A 304 -0.96 -33.74 -4.74
N ALA A 305 -1.36 -34.81 -5.42
CA ALA A 305 -0.54 -36.00 -5.64
C ALA A 305 0.70 -35.67 -6.49
N ASP A 306 0.49 -35.00 -7.64
CA ASP A 306 1.57 -34.54 -8.53
C ASP A 306 2.21 -33.21 -8.08
N ASN A 307 1.88 -32.72 -6.88
CA ASN A 307 2.39 -31.47 -6.29
C ASN A 307 2.22 -30.23 -7.20
N VAL A 308 1.15 -30.16 -8.00
CA VAL A 308 0.98 -29.14 -9.05
C VAL A 308 -0.39 -28.45 -9.00
N VAL A 309 -0.40 -27.13 -9.23
CA VAL A 309 -1.59 -26.36 -9.56
C VAL A 309 -1.53 -25.90 -11.01
N GLN A 310 -2.55 -26.24 -11.80
CA GLN A 310 -2.57 -26.03 -13.25
C GLN A 310 -3.93 -25.47 -13.74
N LEU A 311 -4.03 -25.18 -15.04
CA LEU A 311 -5.31 -24.86 -15.65
C LEU A 311 -6.12 -26.15 -15.88
N PRO A 312 -7.45 -26.14 -15.60
CA PRO A 312 -8.32 -27.22 -16.06
C PRO A 312 -8.32 -27.33 -17.59
N GLN A 313 -8.33 -28.57 -18.11
CA GLN A 313 -8.22 -28.86 -19.54
C GLN A 313 -9.21 -28.07 -20.43
N GLN A 314 -10.49 -28.03 -20.06
CA GLN A 314 -11.53 -27.25 -20.78
C GLN A 314 -11.21 -25.74 -20.87
N LYS A 315 -10.48 -25.19 -19.88
CA LYS A 315 -10.04 -23.79 -19.86
C LYS A 315 -8.80 -23.57 -20.73
N ILE A 316 -7.97 -24.59 -20.92
CA ILE A 316 -6.85 -24.60 -21.89
C ILE A 316 -7.41 -24.59 -23.30
N GLU A 317 -8.27 -25.55 -23.65
CA GLU A 317 -8.90 -25.68 -24.98
C GLU A 317 -9.63 -24.40 -25.39
N ARG A 318 -10.44 -23.85 -24.49
CA ARG A 318 -11.10 -22.57 -24.71
C ARG A 318 -10.09 -21.43 -24.92
N MET A 319 -8.99 -21.40 -24.17
CA MET A 319 -7.99 -20.34 -24.30
C MET A 319 -7.29 -20.42 -25.66
N VAL A 320 -6.86 -21.61 -26.08
CA VAL A 320 -6.23 -21.83 -27.39
C VAL A 320 -7.16 -21.37 -28.51
N LYS A 321 -8.41 -21.84 -28.52
CA LYS A 321 -9.42 -21.43 -29.51
C LYS A 321 -9.64 -19.92 -29.54
N GLU A 322 -9.79 -19.27 -28.39
CA GLU A 322 -10.00 -17.82 -28.33
C GLU A 322 -8.77 -17.01 -28.78
N MET A 323 -7.55 -17.59 -28.72
CA MET A 323 -6.32 -17.00 -29.31
C MET A 323 -6.28 -17.19 -30.83
N GLU A 324 -6.63 -18.37 -31.33
CA GLU A 324 -6.71 -18.69 -32.77
C GLU A 324 -7.73 -17.78 -33.46
N ASP A 325 -8.98 -17.78 -32.97
CA ASP A 325 -10.08 -16.92 -33.45
C ASP A 325 -9.69 -15.43 -33.47
N PHE A 326 -8.85 -14.99 -32.51
CA PHE A 326 -8.35 -13.62 -32.40
C PHE A 326 -7.25 -13.32 -33.43
N CYS A 327 -6.29 -14.23 -33.61
CA CYS A 327 -5.19 -14.07 -34.56
C CYS A 327 -5.63 -14.19 -36.03
N LEU A 328 -6.77 -14.83 -36.32
CA LEU A 328 -7.40 -14.81 -37.65
C LEU A 328 -7.88 -13.42 -38.07
N GLN A 329 -8.18 -12.51 -37.13
CA GLN A 329 -8.67 -11.16 -37.45
C GLN A 329 -7.54 -10.24 -37.94
N GLY A 330 -7.87 -9.28 -38.83
CA GLY A 330 -6.98 -8.16 -39.16
C GLY A 330 -6.97 -7.09 -38.07
N GLU A 331 -8.15 -6.77 -37.54
CA GLU A 331 -8.36 -5.79 -36.47
C GLU A 331 -9.41 -6.30 -35.48
N VAL A 332 -9.39 -5.79 -34.24
CA VAL A 332 -10.34 -6.15 -33.19
C VAL A 332 -10.79 -4.94 -32.39
N SER A 333 -12.01 -4.95 -31.86
CA SER A 333 -12.46 -3.90 -30.93
C SER A 333 -11.62 -3.91 -29.64
N ALA A 334 -11.40 -2.72 -29.06
CA ALA A 334 -10.72 -2.56 -27.79
C ALA A 334 -11.34 -3.39 -26.66
N ARG A 335 -12.67 -3.58 -26.69
CA ARG A 335 -13.40 -4.51 -25.81
C ARG A 335 -12.96 -5.96 -25.98
N ARG A 336 -12.84 -6.46 -27.22
CA ARG A 336 -12.39 -7.85 -27.51
C ARG A 336 -10.93 -8.04 -27.10
N PHE A 337 -10.05 -7.09 -27.39
CA PHE A 337 -8.64 -7.11 -26.94
C PHE A 337 -8.54 -7.17 -25.41
N MET A 338 -9.27 -6.32 -24.69
CA MET A 338 -9.27 -6.35 -23.22
C MET A 338 -9.91 -7.61 -22.64
N SER A 339 -10.84 -8.24 -23.34
CA SER A 339 -11.35 -9.58 -22.97
C SER A 339 -10.26 -10.64 -23.06
N LEU A 340 -9.43 -10.62 -24.12
CA LEU A 340 -8.30 -11.54 -24.27
C LEU A 340 -7.24 -11.32 -23.16
N LEU A 341 -6.87 -10.07 -22.89
CA LEU A 341 -5.97 -9.73 -21.78
C LEU A 341 -6.54 -10.14 -20.42
N GLY A 342 -7.87 -10.09 -20.25
CA GLY A 342 -8.55 -10.60 -19.06
C GLY A 342 -8.43 -12.13 -18.92
N LEU A 343 -8.59 -12.86 -20.02
CA LEU A 343 -8.44 -14.32 -20.09
C LEU A 343 -7.00 -14.75 -19.76
N MET A 344 -6.00 -14.09 -20.35
CA MET A 344 -4.57 -14.26 -20.02
C MET A 344 -4.28 -13.93 -18.55
N ALA A 345 -4.83 -12.83 -18.02
CA ALA A 345 -4.59 -12.44 -16.64
C ALA A 345 -5.15 -13.45 -15.63
N ALA A 346 -6.21 -14.16 -15.99
CA ALA A 346 -6.89 -15.17 -15.18
C ALA A 346 -6.22 -16.56 -15.19
N SER A 347 -5.18 -16.79 -16.01
CA SER A 347 -4.35 -18.01 -15.96
C SER A 347 -3.00 -17.81 -15.26
N ILE A 348 -2.51 -16.56 -15.13
CA ILE A 348 -1.22 -16.24 -14.50
C ILE A 348 -0.89 -17.00 -13.20
N PRO A 349 -1.81 -17.24 -12.24
CA PRO A 349 -1.46 -17.95 -11.01
C PRO A 349 -1.23 -19.46 -11.20
N MET A 350 -1.64 -20.04 -12.33
CA MET A 350 -1.62 -21.48 -12.62
C MET A 350 -0.75 -21.84 -13.84
N THR A 351 -0.14 -20.86 -14.50
CA THR A 351 0.65 -21.09 -15.72
C THR A 351 2.01 -20.40 -15.61
N LYS A 352 3.09 -21.19 -15.57
CA LYS A 352 4.48 -20.69 -15.59
C LYS A 352 4.69 -19.74 -16.77
N TRP A 353 5.43 -18.66 -16.52
CA TRP A 353 5.80 -17.60 -17.50
C TRP A 353 4.65 -16.85 -18.20
N ALA A 354 3.38 -17.20 -18.00
CA ALA A 354 2.22 -16.55 -18.63
C ALA A 354 2.20 -15.02 -18.46
N ARG A 355 2.66 -14.49 -17.33
CA ARG A 355 2.70 -13.03 -17.11
C ARG A 355 3.76 -12.34 -17.97
N PHE A 356 4.87 -13.01 -18.31
CA PHE A 356 5.89 -12.53 -19.25
C PHE A 356 5.29 -12.40 -20.64
N HIS A 357 4.72 -13.49 -21.18
CA HIS A 357 4.11 -13.53 -22.52
C HIS A 357 2.86 -12.65 -22.66
N MET A 358 2.13 -12.37 -21.57
CA MET A 358 1.05 -11.37 -21.58
C MET A 358 1.56 -9.92 -21.79
N ARG A 359 2.82 -9.60 -21.42
CA ARG A 359 3.29 -8.20 -21.40
C ARG A 359 3.35 -7.57 -22.78
N GLU A 360 3.66 -8.33 -23.81
CA GLU A 360 3.76 -7.81 -25.17
C GLU A 360 2.40 -7.31 -25.66
N ALA A 361 1.39 -8.18 -25.68
CA ALA A 361 0.01 -7.83 -25.96
C ALA A 361 -0.52 -6.69 -25.06
N GLN A 362 -0.20 -6.70 -23.76
CA GLN A 362 -0.61 -5.63 -22.85
C GLN A 362 0.04 -4.28 -23.19
N ARG A 363 1.32 -4.26 -23.60
CA ARG A 363 2.01 -3.04 -24.01
C ARG A 363 1.48 -2.54 -25.35
N TYR A 364 1.24 -3.44 -26.29
CA TYR A 364 0.65 -3.15 -27.60
C TYR A 364 -0.72 -2.49 -27.47
N PHE A 365 -1.62 -3.04 -26.63
CA PHE A 365 -2.91 -2.42 -26.36
C PHE A 365 -2.77 -0.98 -25.81
N LEU A 366 -1.84 -0.77 -24.88
CA LEU A 366 -1.61 0.53 -24.24
C LEU A 366 -0.97 1.58 -25.15
N THR A 367 -0.41 1.21 -26.31
CA THR A 367 0.10 2.15 -27.32
C THR A 367 -0.93 2.49 -28.39
N HIS A 368 -1.89 1.60 -28.66
CA HIS A 368 -2.88 1.78 -29.74
C HIS A 368 -4.26 2.25 -29.26
N TRP A 369 -4.62 2.03 -27.98
CA TRP A 369 -5.93 2.45 -27.44
C TRP A 369 -5.87 3.80 -26.71
N ASN A 370 -6.71 4.76 -27.14
CA ASN A 370 -6.76 6.08 -26.50
C ASN A 370 -7.55 6.06 -25.18
N ARG A 371 -6.83 5.95 -24.07
CA ARG A 371 -7.39 5.94 -22.71
C ARG A 371 -8.11 7.23 -22.29
N TRP A 372 -7.98 8.33 -23.04
CA TRP A 372 -8.57 9.62 -22.69
C TRP A 372 -9.98 9.82 -23.27
N GLU A 373 -10.28 9.18 -24.40
CA GLU A 373 -11.59 9.23 -25.07
C GLU A 373 -12.50 8.04 -24.70
N ILE A 374 -11.92 6.96 -24.13
CA ILE A 374 -12.63 5.76 -23.62
C ILE A 374 -13.64 5.18 -24.64
N ASN A 375 -13.20 5.03 -25.90
CA ASN A 375 -13.98 4.34 -26.92
C ASN A 375 -13.72 2.82 -26.86
N TRP A 376 -14.67 2.05 -26.33
CA TRP A 376 -14.59 0.57 -26.26
C TRP A 376 -14.78 -0.14 -27.60
N ASN A 377 -15.31 0.57 -28.60
CA ASN A 377 -15.58 0.07 -29.94
C ASN A 377 -14.49 0.49 -30.94
N GLN A 378 -13.47 1.24 -30.50
CA GLN A 378 -12.29 1.55 -31.31
C GLN A 378 -11.68 0.24 -31.83
N LEU A 379 -11.47 0.14 -33.14
CA LEU A 379 -10.72 -0.96 -33.74
C LEU A 379 -9.23 -0.76 -33.48
N ILE A 380 -8.55 -1.87 -33.20
CA ILE A 380 -7.12 -1.95 -32.94
C ILE A 380 -6.56 -2.96 -33.96
N PRO A 381 -5.64 -2.55 -34.84
CA PRO A 381 -5.02 -3.46 -35.79
C PRO A 381 -4.16 -4.50 -35.06
N LEU A 382 -4.01 -5.68 -35.65
CA LEU A 382 -3.19 -6.77 -35.12
C LEU A 382 -1.94 -6.98 -35.99
N SER A 383 -0.80 -6.42 -35.56
CA SER A 383 0.44 -6.55 -36.33
C SER A 383 0.98 -7.99 -36.34
N PRO A 384 1.76 -8.40 -37.35
CA PRO A 384 2.33 -9.74 -37.44
C PRO A 384 3.17 -10.13 -36.21
N GLU A 385 3.94 -9.19 -35.66
CA GLU A 385 4.81 -9.41 -34.49
C GLU A 385 3.98 -9.72 -33.25
N LEU A 386 2.85 -9.02 -33.06
CA LEU A 386 1.90 -9.34 -32.00
C LEU A 386 1.34 -10.76 -32.18
N LYS A 387 0.94 -11.14 -33.41
CA LYS A 387 0.41 -12.50 -33.68
C LYS A 387 1.46 -13.58 -33.39
N VAL A 388 2.73 -13.36 -33.72
CA VAL A 388 3.85 -14.25 -33.34
C VAL A 388 3.99 -14.35 -31.82
N SER A 389 3.96 -13.23 -31.08
CA SER A 389 4.02 -13.26 -29.60
C SER A 389 2.86 -14.04 -28.95
N LEU A 390 1.71 -14.12 -29.63
CA LEU A 390 0.54 -14.86 -29.16
C LEU A 390 0.65 -16.38 -29.39
N GLN A 391 1.54 -16.87 -30.26
CA GLN A 391 1.69 -18.31 -30.51
C GLN A 391 2.08 -19.10 -29.26
N TRP A 392 2.80 -18.49 -28.31
CA TRP A 392 3.12 -19.13 -27.02
C TRP A 392 1.85 -19.57 -26.25
N TRP A 393 0.75 -18.83 -26.39
CA TRP A 393 -0.55 -19.12 -25.76
C TRP A 393 -1.38 -20.16 -26.51
N MET A 394 -1.07 -20.44 -27.78
CA MET A 394 -1.75 -21.46 -28.58
C MET A 394 -1.21 -22.86 -28.29
N ASN A 395 0.02 -22.99 -27.78
CA ASN A 395 0.62 -24.26 -27.43
C ASN A 395 0.04 -24.80 -26.10
N PRO A 396 -0.74 -25.90 -26.10
CA PRO A 396 -1.37 -26.42 -24.87
C PRO A 396 -0.34 -26.82 -23.80
N SER A 397 0.84 -27.28 -24.21
CA SER A 397 1.91 -27.72 -23.28
C SER A 397 2.50 -26.57 -22.45
N ASN A 398 2.39 -25.32 -22.91
CA ASN A 398 2.79 -24.16 -22.09
C ASN A 398 1.73 -23.88 -21.01
N LEU A 399 0.45 -24.13 -21.32
CA LEU A 399 -0.68 -23.86 -20.45
C LEU A 399 -0.89 -24.96 -19.39
N SER A 400 -0.55 -26.22 -19.70
CA SER A 400 -0.71 -27.38 -18.81
C SER A 400 0.44 -27.61 -17.82
N ARG A 401 1.64 -27.05 -18.02
CA ARG A 401 2.81 -27.26 -17.12
C ARG A 401 2.58 -26.97 -15.64
N GLY A 402 1.59 -26.14 -15.30
CA GLY A 402 1.28 -25.78 -13.92
C GLY A 402 2.37 -25.01 -13.17
N PHE A 403 2.15 -24.82 -11.87
CA PHE A 403 3.13 -24.38 -10.87
C PHE A 403 3.22 -25.43 -9.74
N PRO A 404 4.40 -25.66 -9.14
CA PRO A 404 4.49 -26.47 -7.93
C PRO A 404 3.71 -25.82 -6.77
N LEU A 405 3.10 -26.66 -5.92
CA LEU A 405 2.50 -26.21 -4.66
C LEU A 405 3.60 -25.85 -3.63
N ALA A 406 3.20 -25.28 -2.50
CA ALA A 406 4.14 -24.92 -1.43
C ALA A 406 4.53 -26.13 -0.55
N PRO A 407 5.75 -26.18 0.01
CA PRO A 407 6.83 -25.19 -0.11
C PRO A 407 7.74 -25.41 -1.33
N ILE A 408 8.03 -24.33 -2.07
CA ILE A 408 9.04 -24.34 -3.14
C ILE A 408 10.43 -24.22 -2.51
N ASN A 409 11.35 -25.13 -2.84
CA ASN A 409 12.76 -25.03 -2.45
C ASN A 409 13.49 -24.02 -3.35
N TRP A 410 14.02 -22.93 -2.77
CA TRP A 410 14.60 -21.83 -3.53
C TRP A 410 16.12 -21.75 -3.35
N ARG A 411 16.90 -21.92 -4.43
CA ARG A 411 18.31 -21.48 -4.45
C ARG A 411 18.36 -19.96 -4.40
N ILE A 412 19.17 -19.39 -3.51
CA ILE A 412 19.19 -17.96 -3.22
C ILE A 412 20.42 -17.32 -3.83
N ILE A 413 20.22 -16.47 -4.84
CA ILE A 413 21.27 -15.62 -5.41
C ILE A 413 21.08 -14.21 -4.86
N THR A 414 22.15 -13.61 -4.36
CA THR A 414 22.20 -12.21 -3.93
C THR A 414 23.02 -11.42 -4.93
N THR A 415 22.55 -10.27 -5.41
CA THR A 415 23.16 -9.51 -6.51
C THR A 415 23.25 -8.02 -6.22
N ASP A 416 24.23 -7.36 -6.83
CA ASP A 416 24.42 -5.91 -6.79
C ASP A 416 25.10 -5.40 -8.07
N ALA A 417 24.90 -4.12 -8.40
CA ALA A 417 25.46 -3.49 -9.60
C ALA A 417 26.04 -2.09 -9.31
N SER A 418 27.31 -1.89 -9.67
CA SER A 418 27.95 -0.58 -9.67
C SER A 418 28.11 -0.03 -11.09
N SER A 419 28.64 1.20 -11.21
CA SER A 419 29.05 1.77 -12.49
C SER A 419 30.30 1.12 -13.09
N GLN A 420 31.05 0.34 -12.31
CA GLN A 420 32.29 -0.34 -12.72
C GLN A 420 32.06 -1.82 -13.06
N GLY A 421 31.21 -2.51 -12.28
CA GLY A 421 30.96 -3.94 -12.45
C GLY A 421 29.68 -4.43 -11.77
N TRP A 422 29.58 -5.74 -11.65
CA TRP A 422 28.50 -6.46 -10.97
C TRP A 422 29.08 -7.53 -10.04
N GLY A 423 28.37 -7.79 -8.95
CA GLY A 423 28.74 -8.77 -7.95
C GLY A 423 27.55 -9.67 -7.59
N ALA A 424 27.81 -10.95 -7.37
CA ALA A 424 26.80 -11.93 -7.01
C ALA A 424 27.33 -13.04 -6.09
N LEU A 425 26.42 -13.58 -5.28
CA LEU A 425 26.67 -14.64 -4.32
C LEU A 425 25.54 -15.68 -4.39
N LEU A 426 25.88 -16.94 -4.64
CA LEU A 426 25.01 -18.11 -4.49
C LEU A 426 25.54 -18.91 -3.31
N GLU A 427 24.83 -18.91 -2.17
CA GLU A 427 25.26 -19.57 -0.93
C GLU A 427 26.67 -19.15 -0.49
N SER A 428 27.69 -19.98 -0.71
CA SER A 428 29.11 -19.68 -0.49
C SER A 428 29.88 -19.27 -1.75
N SER A 429 29.36 -19.60 -2.94
CA SER A 429 30.00 -19.38 -4.24
C SER A 429 29.82 -17.94 -4.71
N VAL A 430 30.91 -17.32 -5.18
CA VAL A 430 30.92 -15.93 -5.67
C VAL A 430 31.10 -15.85 -7.18
N ALA A 431 30.43 -14.86 -7.79
CA ALA A 431 30.62 -14.47 -9.19
C ALA A 431 30.66 -12.95 -9.30
N GLN A 432 31.48 -12.42 -10.21
CA GLN A 432 31.61 -10.99 -10.43
C GLN A 432 32.15 -10.70 -11.84
N GLY A 433 32.02 -9.46 -12.30
CA GLY A 433 32.64 -9.03 -13.55
C GLY A 433 32.62 -7.52 -13.75
N ILE A 434 33.58 -7.04 -14.54
CA ILE A 434 33.72 -5.62 -14.91
C ILE A 434 32.89 -5.35 -16.18
N TRP A 435 32.25 -4.20 -16.28
CA TRP A 435 31.59 -3.78 -17.52
C TRP A 435 32.65 -3.40 -18.58
N LYS A 436 32.60 -4.02 -19.77
CA LYS A 436 33.56 -3.76 -20.88
C LYS A 436 33.70 -2.27 -21.27
N SER A 437 32.71 -1.45 -20.94
CA SER A 437 32.81 0.01 -20.92
C SER A 437 31.91 0.57 -19.81
N PRO A 438 32.21 1.77 -19.25
CA PRO A 438 31.35 2.39 -18.23
C PRO A 438 30.00 2.77 -18.84
N LEU A 439 29.03 1.88 -18.65
CA LEU A 439 27.69 1.98 -19.22
C LEU A 439 26.96 3.21 -18.65
N LYS A 440 26.81 4.27 -19.45
CA LYS A 440 25.97 5.45 -19.14
C LYS A 440 24.46 5.12 -19.19
N VAL A 441 24.04 4.06 -18.51
CA VAL A 441 22.65 3.62 -18.39
C VAL A 441 22.14 3.79 -16.96
N HIS A 442 20.83 3.92 -16.81
CA HIS A 442 20.20 4.12 -15.50
C HIS A 442 20.47 2.94 -14.55
N ALA A 443 20.76 3.19 -13.26
CA ALA A 443 21.09 2.17 -12.25
C ALA A 443 20.19 0.92 -12.31
N ASN A 444 18.86 1.09 -12.24
CA ASN A 444 17.87 0.01 -12.41
C ASN A 444 18.08 -0.94 -13.63
N VAL A 445 18.77 -0.51 -14.69
CA VAL A 445 19.15 -1.34 -15.85
C VAL A 445 20.44 -2.12 -15.57
N LEU A 446 21.44 -1.51 -14.90
CA LEU A 446 22.65 -2.20 -14.43
C LEU A 446 22.29 -3.33 -13.47
N GLU A 447 21.33 -3.09 -12.58
CA GLU A 447 20.81 -4.08 -11.62
C GLU A 447 20.20 -5.30 -12.31
N LEU A 448 19.34 -5.08 -13.30
CA LEU A 448 18.80 -6.17 -14.13
C LEU A 448 19.92 -6.89 -14.90
N ARG A 449 20.94 -6.18 -15.39
CA ARG A 449 22.10 -6.78 -16.05
C ARG A 449 22.95 -7.62 -15.08
N ALA A 450 23.18 -7.16 -13.85
CA ALA A 450 23.87 -7.92 -12.81
C ALA A 450 23.12 -9.21 -12.47
N VAL A 451 21.79 -9.16 -12.37
CA VAL A 451 20.96 -10.37 -12.23
C VAL A 451 21.14 -11.32 -13.42
N PHE A 452 21.15 -10.81 -14.66
CA PHE A 452 21.35 -11.66 -15.84
C PHE A 452 22.72 -12.35 -15.82
N GLN A 453 23.78 -11.58 -15.55
CA GLN A 453 25.15 -12.11 -15.47
C GLN A 453 25.32 -13.12 -14.33
N ALA A 454 24.71 -12.87 -13.16
CA ALA A 454 24.72 -13.81 -12.04
C ALA A 454 24.03 -15.15 -12.40
N LEU A 455 22.88 -15.10 -13.08
CA LEU A 455 22.19 -16.30 -13.56
C LEU A 455 23.02 -17.08 -14.59
N GLN A 456 23.73 -16.39 -15.48
CA GLN A 456 24.62 -17.03 -16.46
C GLN A 456 25.87 -17.63 -15.79
N ALA A 457 26.47 -16.95 -14.82
CA ALA A 457 27.67 -17.41 -14.13
C ALA A 457 27.41 -18.64 -13.24
N PHE A 458 26.29 -18.67 -12.52
CA PHE A 458 25.86 -19.80 -11.70
C PHE A 458 25.01 -20.82 -12.46
N ALA A 459 24.92 -20.72 -13.80
CA ALA A 459 24.10 -21.61 -14.62
C ALA A 459 24.32 -23.11 -14.37
N PRO A 460 25.56 -23.62 -14.16
CA PRO A 460 25.78 -25.03 -13.82
C PRO A 460 25.11 -25.47 -12.52
N ASP A 461 25.03 -24.57 -11.52
CA ASP A 461 24.57 -24.89 -10.15
C ASP A 461 23.05 -24.75 -9.96
N ILE A 462 22.38 -24.01 -10.86
CA ILE A 462 20.97 -23.60 -10.71
C ILE A 462 20.04 -24.12 -11.81
N LYS A 463 20.57 -24.80 -12.85
CA LYS A 463 19.77 -25.30 -13.96
C LYS A 463 18.73 -26.31 -13.47
N GLY A 464 17.48 -26.16 -13.91
CA GLY A 464 16.36 -27.00 -13.49
C GLY A 464 15.84 -26.69 -12.07
N MET A 465 16.31 -25.64 -11.40
CA MET A 465 15.90 -25.29 -10.03
C MET A 465 15.06 -24.01 -9.97
N ALA A 466 14.35 -23.82 -8.85
CA ALA A 466 13.67 -22.55 -8.55
C ALA A 466 14.64 -21.55 -7.91
N VAL A 467 14.77 -20.36 -8.49
CA VAL A 467 15.76 -19.34 -8.09
C VAL A 467 15.10 -18.08 -7.51
N LYS A 468 15.61 -17.64 -6.36
CA LYS A 468 15.15 -16.44 -5.64
C LYS A 468 16.27 -15.41 -5.58
N VAL A 469 16.14 -14.37 -6.38
CA VAL A 469 17.08 -13.25 -6.43
C VAL A 469 16.82 -12.27 -5.27
N LYS A 470 17.87 -11.93 -4.52
CA LYS A 470 17.90 -10.86 -3.52
C LYS A 470 18.72 -9.69 -4.05
N GLY A 471 18.18 -8.48 -3.91
CA GLY A 471 18.89 -7.24 -4.24
C GLY A 471 18.15 -6.04 -3.64
N ASP A 472 18.79 -4.87 -3.57
CA ASP A 472 18.22 -3.67 -2.95
C ASP A 472 17.42 -2.80 -3.94
N ASN A 473 17.63 -2.98 -5.25
CA ASN A 473 16.89 -2.23 -6.24
C ASN A 473 15.43 -2.69 -6.37
N SER A 474 14.56 -2.02 -5.64
CA SER A 474 13.10 -2.25 -5.66
C SER A 474 12.44 -2.20 -7.05
N SER A 475 13.06 -1.52 -8.04
CA SER A 475 12.54 -1.50 -9.42
C SER A 475 12.91 -2.76 -10.18
N ALA A 476 14.17 -3.21 -10.11
CA ALA A 476 14.62 -4.47 -10.70
C ALA A 476 13.85 -5.66 -10.09
N VAL A 477 13.78 -5.72 -8.75
CA VAL A 477 12.98 -6.70 -8.00
C VAL A 477 11.52 -6.70 -8.46
N SER A 478 10.90 -5.52 -8.61
CA SER A 478 9.51 -5.44 -9.09
C SER A 478 9.35 -5.85 -10.55
N TYR A 479 10.37 -5.73 -11.40
CA TYR A 479 10.32 -6.15 -12.80
C TYR A 479 10.45 -7.67 -12.92
N ILE A 480 11.37 -8.30 -12.18
CA ILE A 480 11.51 -9.77 -12.13
C ILE A 480 10.26 -10.41 -11.54
N ARG A 481 9.84 -10.01 -10.32
CA ARG A 481 8.67 -10.58 -9.63
C ARG A 481 7.34 -10.39 -10.38
N LYS A 482 7.25 -9.39 -11.26
CA LYS A 482 6.07 -9.15 -12.11
C LYS A 482 6.28 -9.59 -13.56
N GLN A 483 7.35 -10.32 -13.86
CA GLN A 483 7.67 -10.81 -15.20
C GLN A 483 7.50 -9.68 -16.25
N GLY A 484 8.25 -8.60 -16.05
CA GLY A 484 8.18 -7.38 -16.86
C GLY A 484 7.24 -6.29 -16.34
N GLY A 485 7.13 -5.23 -17.15
CA GLY A 485 6.36 -4.03 -16.79
C GLY A 485 6.09 -3.11 -17.98
N THR A 486 4.97 -2.40 -17.91
CA THR A 486 4.44 -1.56 -19.00
C THR A 486 4.95 -0.12 -19.00
N LYS A 487 5.56 0.35 -17.90
CA LYS A 487 5.86 1.79 -17.70
C LYS A 487 7.17 2.28 -18.32
N SER A 488 8.20 1.45 -18.34
CA SER A 488 9.50 1.76 -18.95
C SER A 488 9.80 0.76 -20.06
N LEU A 489 10.15 1.27 -21.24
CA LEU A 489 10.63 0.45 -22.35
C LEU A 489 12.05 -0.05 -22.10
N LEU A 490 12.91 0.77 -21.49
CA LEU A 490 14.30 0.39 -21.17
C LEU A 490 14.37 -0.78 -20.18
N LEU A 491 13.56 -0.74 -19.11
CA LEU A 491 13.51 -1.84 -18.14
C LEU A 491 12.79 -3.09 -18.68
N TRP A 492 11.90 -2.92 -19.66
CA TRP A 492 11.33 -4.05 -20.40
C TRP A 492 12.41 -4.73 -21.25
N LYS A 493 13.09 -3.99 -22.12
CA LYS A 493 14.22 -4.50 -22.93
C LYS A 493 15.34 -5.12 -22.09
N ALA A 494 15.58 -4.62 -20.87
CA ALA A 494 16.58 -5.17 -19.95
C ALA A 494 16.16 -6.46 -19.24
N VAL A 495 14.86 -6.70 -19.03
CA VAL A 495 14.37 -7.89 -18.31
C VAL A 495 13.97 -9.03 -19.26
N CYS A 496 13.67 -8.78 -20.53
CA CYS A 496 13.33 -9.84 -21.48
C CYS A 496 14.41 -10.94 -21.58
N PRO A 497 15.72 -10.63 -21.74
CA PRO A 497 16.75 -11.66 -21.80
C PRO A 497 16.81 -12.54 -20.54
N ILE A 498 16.56 -11.94 -19.37
CA ILE A 498 16.51 -12.63 -18.08
C ILE A 498 15.36 -13.64 -18.07
N LEU A 499 14.16 -13.21 -18.50
CA LEU A 499 12.96 -14.04 -18.46
C LEU A 499 13.00 -15.14 -19.52
N SER A 500 13.44 -14.85 -20.75
CA SER A 500 13.61 -15.85 -21.81
C SER A 500 14.65 -16.90 -21.44
N TRP A 501 15.79 -16.50 -20.87
CA TRP A 501 16.80 -17.44 -20.40
C TRP A 501 16.30 -18.28 -19.21
N ALA A 502 15.60 -17.64 -18.26
CA ALA A 502 15.04 -18.32 -17.10
C ALA A 502 13.94 -19.33 -17.48
N GLU A 503 13.10 -19.02 -18.46
CA GLU A 503 12.08 -19.95 -18.97
C GLU A 503 12.68 -21.22 -19.58
N GLN A 504 13.88 -21.13 -20.16
CA GLN A 504 14.59 -22.25 -20.78
C GLN A 504 15.46 -23.05 -19.80
N ASN A 505 15.91 -22.43 -18.69
CA ASN A 505 16.94 -23.01 -17.82
C ASN A 505 16.52 -23.21 -16.36
N LEU A 506 15.45 -22.56 -15.88
CA LEU A 506 15.02 -22.58 -14.48
C LEU A 506 13.60 -23.12 -14.33
N GLU A 507 13.33 -23.74 -13.18
CA GLU A 507 12.00 -24.25 -12.86
C GLU A 507 11.04 -23.10 -12.48
N ASN A 508 11.57 -22.05 -11.84
CA ASN A 508 10.88 -20.81 -11.48
C ASN A 508 11.89 -19.68 -11.19
N LEU A 509 11.50 -18.42 -11.37
CA LEU A 509 12.30 -17.24 -11.00
C LEU A 509 11.47 -16.20 -10.24
N THR A 510 11.95 -15.77 -9.08
CA THR A 510 11.36 -14.67 -8.32
C THR A 510 12.42 -13.73 -7.75
N ALA A 511 12.00 -12.57 -7.26
CA ALA A 511 12.88 -11.60 -6.63
C ALA A 511 12.28 -10.99 -5.36
N VAL A 512 13.15 -10.73 -4.37
CA VAL A 512 12.82 -10.13 -3.07
C VAL A 512 13.76 -8.95 -2.82
N HIS A 513 13.21 -7.85 -2.32
CA HIS A 513 13.98 -6.67 -1.94
C HIS A 513 14.65 -6.89 -0.57
N VAL A 514 15.95 -6.64 -0.50
CA VAL A 514 16.74 -6.65 0.73
C VAL A 514 17.32 -5.25 0.94
N PRO A 515 17.25 -4.63 2.14
CA PRO A 515 17.90 -3.33 2.39
C PRO A 515 19.41 -3.39 2.08
N GLY A 516 19.96 -2.39 1.39
CA GLY A 516 21.38 -2.38 0.97
C GLY A 516 22.40 -2.58 2.11
N ILE A 517 22.08 -2.19 3.34
CA ILE A 517 22.90 -2.46 4.54
C ILE A 517 23.09 -3.97 4.83
N LEU A 518 22.22 -4.82 4.28
CA LEU A 518 22.32 -6.29 4.33
C LEU A 518 22.85 -6.90 3.01
N ASN A 519 23.11 -6.08 1.98
CA ASN A 519 23.61 -6.51 0.66
C ASN A 519 25.15 -6.43 0.52
N GLN A 520 25.87 -6.21 1.64
CA GLN A 520 27.28 -5.79 1.67
C GLN A 520 28.22 -6.68 0.86
N LYS A 521 28.03 -8.01 0.86
CA LYS A 521 28.88 -8.94 0.10
C LYS A 521 28.76 -8.74 -1.41
N ALA A 522 27.55 -8.54 -1.92
CA ALA A 522 27.34 -8.32 -3.35
C ALA A 522 27.79 -6.90 -3.76
N ASP A 523 27.53 -5.88 -2.94
CA ASP A 523 28.01 -4.49 -3.15
C ASP A 523 29.54 -4.40 -3.16
N PHE A 524 30.23 -5.16 -2.30
CA PHE A 524 31.68 -5.27 -2.33
C PHE A 524 32.19 -5.87 -3.67
N LEU A 525 31.61 -7.00 -4.08
CA LEU A 525 31.94 -7.69 -5.35
C LEU A 525 31.57 -6.85 -6.59
N SER A 526 30.58 -5.95 -6.50
CA SER A 526 30.20 -5.07 -7.62
C SER A 526 31.18 -3.89 -7.80
N ARG A 527 32.01 -3.59 -6.79
CA ARG A 527 32.94 -2.45 -6.74
C ARG A 527 34.42 -2.84 -6.81
N MET A 528 34.79 -4.06 -6.40
CA MET A 528 36.19 -4.51 -6.36
C MET A 528 36.39 -5.80 -7.14
N THR A 529 37.48 -5.86 -7.92
CA THR A 529 37.87 -7.07 -8.66
C THR A 529 38.84 -7.90 -7.84
N LEU A 530 38.55 -9.19 -7.64
CA LEU A 530 39.52 -10.12 -7.06
C LEU A 530 40.55 -10.52 -8.13
N SER A 531 41.81 -10.09 -7.94
CA SER A 531 42.95 -10.58 -8.73
C SER A 531 43.18 -12.06 -8.48
N LYS A 532 43.50 -12.83 -9.54
CA LYS A 532 43.86 -14.26 -9.44
C LYS A 532 45.31 -14.52 -9.01
N HIS A 533 46.15 -13.49 -8.95
CA HIS A 533 47.62 -13.64 -8.96
C HIS A 533 48.34 -13.19 -7.68
N GLU A 534 47.59 -12.78 -6.65
CA GLU A 534 48.15 -12.25 -5.41
C GLU A 534 48.07 -13.29 -4.27
N TRP A 535 49.16 -14.05 -4.10
CA TRP A 535 49.32 -15.07 -3.04
C TRP A 535 50.64 -14.87 -2.28
N LYS A 536 50.64 -15.20 -0.98
CA LYS A 536 51.79 -15.26 -0.06
C LYS A 536 51.73 -16.55 0.76
N LEU A 537 52.83 -16.96 1.38
CA LEU A 537 52.84 -18.13 2.27
C LEU A 537 51.99 -17.90 3.54
N HIS A 538 51.40 -18.97 4.07
CA HIS A 538 50.60 -18.94 5.30
C HIS A 538 51.50 -18.65 6.52
N PRO A 539 51.28 -17.55 7.27
CA PRO A 539 52.22 -17.12 8.31
C PRO A 539 52.31 -18.08 9.50
N ASP A 540 51.24 -18.82 9.79
CA ASP A 540 51.23 -19.81 10.88
C ASP A 540 51.96 -21.12 10.50
N ILE A 541 52.23 -21.34 9.21
CA ILE A 541 53.04 -22.47 8.70
C ILE A 541 54.51 -22.03 8.57
N PHE A 542 54.76 -20.76 8.22
CA PHE A 542 56.09 -20.17 8.06
C PHE A 542 56.23 -18.88 8.90
N PRO A 543 56.46 -19.00 10.22
CA PRO A 543 56.62 -17.84 11.10
C PRO A 543 57.92 -17.07 10.82
N PRO A 544 58.01 -15.76 11.13
CA PRO A 544 59.14 -14.91 10.71
C PRO A 544 60.53 -15.26 11.28
N ALA A 545 60.60 -16.23 12.20
CA ALA A 545 61.81 -16.60 12.93
C ALA A 545 62.66 -17.70 12.23
N SER A 546 62.16 -18.35 11.18
CA SER A 546 62.91 -19.38 10.45
C SER A 546 63.97 -18.78 9.52
N ARG A 547 65.03 -18.20 10.10
CA ARG A 547 66.22 -17.66 9.42
C ARG A 547 67.34 -18.70 9.23
N GLU A 548 66.99 -19.95 8.99
CA GLU A 548 67.94 -21.00 8.59
C GLU A 548 67.44 -21.71 7.33
N VAL A 549 67.69 -21.09 6.17
CA VAL A 549 67.70 -21.82 4.90
C VAL A 549 69.09 -22.39 4.74
N GLY A 550 69.25 -23.66 5.10
CA GLY A 550 70.52 -24.39 5.02
C GLY A 550 71.11 -24.42 3.61
N SER A 551 72.44 -24.49 3.54
CA SER A 551 73.19 -24.51 2.29
C SER A 551 72.94 -25.75 1.43
N SER A 552 73.08 -25.58 0.11
CA SER A 552 73.01 -26.63 -0.91
C SER A 552 73.89 -27.85 -0.64
N GLY A 553 73.31 -29.05 -0.62
CA GLY A 553 74.05 -30.32 -0.65
C GLY A 553 73.15 -31.57 -0.53
N SER A 554 73.27 -32.49 -1.50
CA SER A 554 72.71 -33.86 -1.55
C SER A 554 71.18 -34.07 -1.41
N GLY A 555 70.59 -34.78 -2.37
CA GLY A 555 69.38 -35.61 -2.15
C GLY A 555 69.77 -37.08 -1.94
N PRO A 556 68.85 -38.06 -2.13
CA PRO A 556 67.40 -37.93 -2.33
C PRO A 556 66.59 -38.95 -1.47
N HIS A 557 65.86 -38.50 -0.45
CA HIS A 557 64.86 -39.34 0.22
C HIS A 557 63.55 -38.58 0.45
N GLY A 558 62.43 -39.21 0.08
CA GLY A 558 61.11 -38.59 0.14
C GLY A 558 60.58 -38.49 1.57
N LEU A 559 60.00 -37.33 1.90
CA LEU A 559 59.21 -37.14 3.11
C LEU A 559 57.72 -37.26 2.78
N SER A 560 57.05 -38.18 3.45
CA SER A 560 55.61 -38.38 3.39
C SER A 560 54.88 -37.25 4.12
N GLY A 561 54.02 -36.51 3.41
CA GLY A 561 53.19 -35.44 4.00
C GLY A 561 53.36 -34.08 3.34
N GLN A 562 53.15 -33.99 2.02
CA GLN A 562 52.93 -32.67 1.40
C GLN A 562 51.52 -32.18 1.71
N CYS A 563 51.41 -31.06 2.41
CA CYS A 563 50.15 -30.30 2.46
C CYS A 563 49.76 -29.85 1.05
N SER A 564 48.46 -29.67 0.80
CA SER A 564 47.98 -29.19 -0.49
C SER A 564 48.54 -27.79 -0.77
N THR A 565 48.78 -27.46 -2.04
CA THR A 565 49.18 -26.10 -2.44
C THR A 565 48.15 -25.04 -1.99
N ALA A 566 46.90 -25.45 -1.71
CA ALA A 566 45.86 -24.62 -1.14
C ALA A 566 46.05 -24.28 0.35
N ASP A 567 46.71 -25.16 1.12
CA ASP A 567 46.95 -24.97 2.56
C ASP A 567 48.13 -24.02 2.82
N ILE A 568 49.08 -24.00 1.87
CA ILE A 568 50.34 -23.27 1.96
C ILE A 568 50.19 -21.78 1.57
N LEU A 569 49.14 -21.40 0.82
CA LEU A 569 49.00 -20.09 0.17
C LEU A 569 47.81 -19.25 0.69
N CYS A 570 48.11 -18.12 1.32
CA CYS A 570 47.16 -17.05 1.66
C CYS A 570 47.10 -15.97 0.57
N LYS A 571 45.96 -15.30 0.38
CA LYS A 571 45.85 -14.17 -0.57
C LYS A 571 46.53 -12.91 -0.07
N ILE A 572 47.14 -12.14 -0.97
CA ILE A 572 47.61 -10.77 -0.70
C ILE A 572 46.44 -9.79 -0.91
N PHE A 573 46.40 -8.74 -0.09
CA PHE A 573 45.58 -7.55 -0.29
C PHE A 573 46.52 -6.36 -0.45
N GLN A 574 46.69 -5.82 -1.65
CA GLN A 574 47.23 -4.48 -1.83
C GLN A 574 46.10 -3.44 -2.00
N PRO A 575 46.01 -2.42 -1.14
CA PRO A 575 45.14 -1.27 -1.40
C PRO A 575 45.82 -0.38 -2.45
N SER A 576 45.23 -0.25 -3.64
CA SER A 576 45.67 0.75 -4.61
C SER A 576 45.40 2.16 -4.06
N SER A 577 46.44 2.99 -4.04
CA SER A 577 46.46 4.26 -3.30
C SER A 577 45.56 5.33 -3.91
N SER A 578 44.34 5.52 -3.38
CA SER A 578 43.61 6.80 -3.48
C SER A 578 42.46 6.93 -2.46
N GLY A 579 42.74 7.57 -1.32
CA GLY A 579 41.73 8.18 -0.44
C GLY A 579 41.05 7.25 0.59
N ASP A 580 41.30 7.52 1.88
CA ASP A 580 40.84 6.72 3.02
C ASP A 580 39.37 6.28 3.01
N ARG A 581 39.16 4.96 3.16
CA ARG A 581 38.01 4.39 3.87
C ARG A 581 38.19 2.90 4.21
N CYS A 582 38.29 2.61 5.52
CA CYS A 582 38.02 1.33 6.21
C CYS A 582 38.39 0.00 5.50
N THR A 583 39.44 -0.66 6.01
CA THR A 583 39.68 -2.09 5.78
C THR A 583 38.66 -2.97 6.52
N PRO A 584 38.03 -3.97 5.86
CA PRO A 584 37.24 -5.00 6.54
C PRO A 584 38.13 -6.17 7.00
N SER A 585 37.85 -6.72 8.19
CA SER A 585 38.56 -7.90 8.70
C SER A 585 38.11 -9.19 7.98
N ALA A 586 39.07 -10.09 7.78
CA ALA A 586 38.97 -11.48 7.27
C ALA A 586 37.63 -11.94 6.65
N LEU A 587 37.48 -11.77 5.33
CA LEU A 587 36.54 -12.54 4.53
C LEU A 587 37.25 -13.77 3.93
N VAL A 588 37.11 -14.92 4.59
CA VAL A 588 37.48 -16.21 3.98
C VAL A 588 36.46 -16.53 2.87
N VAL A 589 36.96 -16.65 1.63
CA VAL A 589 36.15 -16.96 0.44
C VAL A 589 36.70 -18.21 -0.23
N PRO A 590 36.03 -19.37 -0.11
CA PRO A 590 36.33 -20.56 -0.89
C PRO A 590 35.93 -20.39 -2.36
N SER A 591 36.59 -21.12 -3.25
CA SER A 591 36.13 -21.47 -4.61
C SER A 591 35.58 -20.31 -5.48
N SER A 592 36.48 -19.64 -6.21
CA SER A 592 36.11 -18.56 -7.15
C SER A 592 36.09 -19.02 -8.62
N LEU A 593 34.92 -18.94 -9.28
CA LEU A 593 34.80 -19.13 -10.73
C LEU A 593 34.84 -17.76 -11.45
N CYS A 594 35.85 -17.53 -12.29
CA CYS A 594 35.91 -16.35 -13.17
C CYS A 594 35.65 -16.77 -14.62
N VAL A 595 34.56 -16.27 -15.21
CA VAL A 595 34.16 -16.60 -16.59
C VAL A 595 34.62 -15.51 -17.57
N PRO A 596 35.43 -15.83 -18.60
CA PRO A 596 35.76 -14.88 -19.67
C PRO A 596 34.56 -14.68 -20.61
N THR A 597 34.20 -13.42 -20.90
CA THR A 597 33.12 -13.10 -21.85
C THR A 597 33.58 -13.08 -23.31
N ASN A 598 33.34 -14.17 -24.05
CA ASN A 598 33.26 -14.23 -25.52
C ASN A 598 32.24 -15.34 -25.92
N PRO A 599 31.49 -15.15 -27.01
CA PRO A 599 31.99 -15.53 -28.35
C PRO A 599 31.92 -14.41 -29.40
N SER A 600 32.65 -14.62 -30.50
CA SER A 600 32.85 -13.69 -31.62
C SER A 600 31.64 -13.58 -32.58
N PRO A 601 31.44 -12.45 -33.27
CA PRO A 601 30.51 -12.34 -34.40
C PRO A 601 31.16 -12.83 -35.72
N PRO A 602 30.38 -13.30 -36.70
CA PRO A 602 30.84 -13.53 -38.06
C PRO A 602 30.99 -12.23 -38.86
N SER A 603 31.81 -12.30 -39.91
CA SER A 603 32.32 -11.22 -40.76
C SER A 603 31.31 -10.57 -41.71
N SER A 604 31.54 -9.29 -42.03
CA SER A 604 31.09 -8.63 -43.27
C SER A 604 32.20 -7.71 -43.82
N PRO A 605 32.29 -7.47 -45.15
CA PRO A 605 33.52 -6.93 -45.76
C PRO A 605 33.65 -5.39 -45.78
N THR A 606 34.92 -5.00 -45.87
CA THR A 606 35.60 -3.81 -46.43
C THR A 606 34.84 -2.70 -47.17
N GLU A 607 35.34 -1.47 -46.93
CA GLU A 607 35.52 -0.32 -47.87
C GLU A 607 34.26 0.39 -48.44
N GLY A 608 34.25 1.72 -48.61
CA GLY A 608 35.27 2.72 -48.26
C GLY A 608 34.87 4.18 -48.55
N ASP A 609 35.52 5.08 -47.80
CA ASP A 609 35.95 6.45 -48.13
C ASP A 609 34.98 7.62 -48.44
N SER A 610 35.55 8.82 -48.22
CA SER A 610 35.16 10.18 -48.67
C SER A 610 33.94 10.87 -48.02
N GLY A 611 34.15 12.13 -47.62
CA GLY A 611 33.17 12.96 -46.93
C GLY A 611 32.47 14.00 -47.83
N GLY A 612 31.53 14.76 -47.26
CA GLY A 612 30.84 15.84 -47.97
C GLY A 612 29.89 16.62 -47.07
N SER A 613 30.12 17.92 -46.92
CA SER A 613 29.23 18.85 -46.21
C SER A 613 28.04 19.25 -47.10
N GLY A 614 26.83 19.42 -46.55
CA GLY A 614 25.70 19.89 -47.36
C GLY A 614 24.31 19.92 -46.70
N ALA A 615 23.94 21.10 -46.20
CA ALA A 615 22.64 21.77 -46.39
C ALA A 615 21.27 21.00 -46.28
N HIS A 616 20.43 21.45 -45.36
CA HIS A 616 18.97 21.61 -45.58
C HIS A 616 18.71 22.50 -46.83
N PRO A 617 17.53 22.51 -47.54
CA PRO A 617 16.16 22.45 -46.97
C PRO A 617 15.07 21.86 -47.91
N ARG A 618 13.79 22.27 -47.71
CA ARG A 618 12.56 22.08 -48.56
C ARG A 618 11.86 20.71 -48.39
N GLY A 619 10.53 20.56 -48.24
CA GLY A 619 9.38 21.51 -48.19
C GLY A 619 8.92 22.02 -49.57
N PRO A 620 7.72 22.63 -49.71
CA PRO A 620 6.40 22.34 -49.14
C PRO A 620 5.46 21.77 -50.24
N LEU A 621 4.13 21.75 -50.05
CA LEU A 621 3.19 21.95 -51.17
C LEU A 621 1.83 22.49 -50.66
N LEU A 622 1.44 23.64 -51.21
CA LEU A 622 0.18 24.35 -50.99
C LEU A 622 -0.45 24.59 -52.37
N ALA A 623 -1.69 24.17 -52.57
CA ALA A 623 -2.60 24.56 -53.66
C ALA A 623 -3.97 23.92 -53.39
N SER A 624 -5.12 24.51 -53.74
CA SER A 624 -5.43 25.89 -54.14
C SER A 624 -6.93 26.15 -53.93
N SER A 625 -7.35 27.40 -54.02
CA SER A 625 -8.73 27.84 -53.82
C SER A 625 -9.64 27.65 -55.05
N THR A 626 -10.95 27.84 -54.81
CA THR A 626 -11.96 28.54 -55.67
C THR A 626 -13.13 27.69 -56.17
N MET A 627 -14.36 28.04 -55.73
CA MET A 627 -15.61 28.17 -56.51
C MET A 627 -16.71 28.74 -55.56
N VAL A 628 -17.75 29.40 -56.10
CA VAL A 628 -18.56 30.44 -55.40
C VAL A 628 -20.08 30.27 -55.67
N SER A 629 -20.93 30.93 -54.85
CA SER A 629 -22.37 31.23 -55.06
C SER A 629 -23.36 30.08 -54.79
N SER A 630 -24.60 30.27 -54.29
CA SER A 630 -25.39 31.47 -53.87
C SER A 630 -26.52 31.03 -52.88
N ALA A 631 -27.47 31.82 -52.34
CA ALA A 631 -27.82 33.24 -52.47
C ALA A 631 -28.49 33.84 -51.21
N GLN A 632 -28.09 35.08 -50.86
CA GLN A 632 -28.93 36.26 -50.56
C GLN A 632 -30.18 36.23 -49.64
N LYS A 633 -30.18 37.19 -48.69
CA LYS A 633 -31.05 38.38 -48.78
C LYS A 633 -30.37 39.63 -48.19
N THR A 634 -30.70 40.79 -48.76
CA THR A 634 -30.05 42.10 -48.54
C THR A 634 -30.82 42.97 -47.53
N GLY A 635 -30.14 43.95 -46.93
CA GLY A 635 -30.75 44.96 -46.04
C GLY A 635 -29.70 45.86 -45.39
N SER A 636 -29.47 47.04 -45.95
CA SER A 636 -28.46 48.02 -45.50
C SER A 636 -28.99 48.96 -44.43
N SER A 637 -28.17 49.35 -43.43
CA SER A 637 -27.73 50.76 -43.25
C SER A 637 -27.04 51.05 -41.89
N ARG A 638 -26.20 52.08 -41.90
CA ARG A 638 -25.55 52.79 -40.76
C ARG A 638 -26.60 53.62 -39.96
N PRO A 639 -26.33 54.23 -38.77
CA PRO A 639 -25.12 55.04 -38.53
C PRO A 639 -24.64 55.29 -37.06
N VAL A 640 -23.66 56.21 -36.96
CA VAL A 640 -23.17 57.05 -35.83
C VAL A 640 -22.74 56.40 -34.51
N ALA A 641 -21.51 56.74 -34.09
CA ALA A 641 -21.10 56.85 -32.69
C ALA A 641 -20.92 58.35 -32.38
N ASP A 642 -21.29 58.80 -31.18
CA ASP A 642 -21.32 60.22 -30.83
C ASP A 642 -20.33 60.57 -29.70
N SER A 643 -19.26 61.27 -30.13
CA SER A 643 -18.73 62.56 -29.65
C SER A 643 -18.56 62.96 -28.17
N CYS A 644 -17.61 63.91 -28.03
CA CYS A 644 -17.31 64.87 -26.94
C CYS A 644 -16.29 64.40 -25.87
N GLU A 645 -15.03 64.86 -25.91
CA GLU A 645 -14.50 66.22 -25.58
C GLU A 645 -14.47 66.49 -24.06
N GLY A 646 -13.45 67.13 -23.46
CA GLY A 646 -12.19 67.66 -23.99
C GLY A 646 -11.65 68.79 -23.09
N GLU A 647 -10.37 68.73 -22.69
CA GLU A 647 -9.58 69.84 -22.08
C GLU A 647 -10.01 70.37 -20.68
N SER A 648 -9.16 70.95 -19.81
CA SER A 648 -7.69 71.19 -19.78
C SER A 648 -7.17 71.43 -18.32
N THR A 649 -5.86 71.72 -18.20
CA THR A 649 -5.11 72.31 -17.05
C THR A 649 -4.43 71.38 -16.00
N ASP A 650 -3.14 71.15 -16.26
CA ASP A 650 -2.03 70.95 -15.31
C ASP A 650 -1.57 72.33 -14.71
N PRO A 651 -0.57 72.45 -13.80
CA PRO A 651 0.16 71.41 -13.05
C PRO A 651 0.29 71.69 -11.52
N GLY A 652 0.67 70.68 -10.72
CA GLY A 652 0.89 70.87 -9.27
C GLY A 652 1.62 69.75 -8.52
N THR A 653 2.95 69.88 -8.40
CA THR A 653 3.91 69.02 -7.69
C THR A 653 3.45 68.39 -6.37
N SER A 654 3.52 67.05 -6.24
CA SER A 654 4.27 66.31 -5.17
C SER A 654 3.76 64.88 -4.90
N GLY A 655 4.67 63.99 -4.50
CA GLY A 655 4.34 62.74 -3.80
C GLY A 655 3.96 61.53 -4.67
N THR A 656 4.93 60.66 -4.97
CA THR A 656 4.69 59.32 -5.52
C THR A 656 4.09 58.37 -4.46
N SER A 657 2.80 58.54 -4.17
CA SER A 657 2.06 57.60 -3.32
C SER A 657 1.81 56.28 -4.06
N ARG A 658 2.37 55.17 -3.54
CA ARG A 658 1.98 53.81 -3.95
C ARG A 658 0.47 53.62 -3.82
N PRO A 659 -0.24 53.03 -4.80
CA PRO A 659 -1.65 52.72 -4.64
C PRO A 659 -1.86 51.73 -3.50
N THR A 660 -2.59 52.15 -2.47
CA THR A 660 -3.00 51.24 -1.39
C THR A 660 -4.15 50.40 -1.92
N LEU A 661 -3.89 49.16 -2.36
CA LEU A 661 -4.97 48.21 -2.60
C LEU A 661 -5.70 47.98 -1.28
N ALA A 662 -6.97 48.39 -1.22
CA ALA A 662 -7.88 47.98 -0.16
C ALA A 662 -7.86 46.44 -0.05
N LEU A 663 -7.75 45.91 1.18
CA LEU A 663 -7.61 44.47 1.40
C LEU A 663 -8.77 43.71 0.75
N ILE A 664 -8.49 43.05 -0.37
CA ILE A 664 -9.45 42.17 -1.02
C ILE A 664 -9.52 40.89 -0.18
N ASP A 665 -10.60 40.74 0.61
CA ASP A 665 -10.82 39.52 1.36
C ASP A 665 -11.00 38.34 0.39
N GLY A 666 -10.04 37.40 0.41
CA GLY A 666 -10.10 36.21 -0.42
C GLY A 666 -11.21 35.24 -0.01
N MET A 667 -11.76 35.33 1.21
CA MET A 667 -13.02 34.66 1.55
C MET A 667 -14.16 35.22 0.70
N GLU A 668 -14.19 36.53 0.48
CA GLU A 668 -15.25 37.22 -0.25
C GLU A 668 -15.18 36.96 -1.76
N ILE A 669 -13.98 36.82 -2.34
CA ILE A 669 -13.82 36.33 -3.72
C ILE A 669 -14.39 34.90 -3.86
N GLU A 670 -14.02 34.01 -2.95
CA GLU A 670 -14.48 32.62 -2.99
C GLU A 670 -15.98 32.51 -2.70
N ARG A 671 -16.52 33.34 -1.80
CA ARG A 671 -17.97 33.52 -1.56
C ARG A 671 -18.67 33.97 -2.84
N LYS A 672 -18.29 35.12 -3.42
CA LYS A 672 -18.94 35.69 -4.61
C LYS A 672 -18.99 34.69 -5.76
N ARG A 673 -17.92 33.93 -5.99
CA ARG A 673 -17.92 32.85 -6.99
C ARG A 673 -18.88 31.71 -6.63
N LEU A 674 -18.97 31.30 -5.36
CA LEU A 674 -19.90 30.24 -4.94
C LEU A 674 -21.37 30.70 -4.98
N VAL A 675 -21.66 31.95 -4.65
CA VAL A 675 -22.99 32.58 -4.80
C VAL A 675 -23.38 32.67 -6.27
N ALA A 676 -22.44 33.02 -7.17
CA ALA A 676 -22.67 33.05 -8.62
C ALA A 676 -22.98 31.67 -9.25
N LEU A 677 -22.84 30.56 -8.51
CA LEU A 677 -23.31 29.23 -8.91
C LEU A 677 -24.77 28.94 -8.47
N GLY A 678 -25.50 29.94 -7.95
CA GLY A 678 -26.87 29.79 -7.46
C GLY A 678 -26.98 29.06 -6.12
N LEU A 679 -25.90 29.00 -5.33
CA LEU A 679 -25.88 28.32 -4.03
C LEU A 679 -26.42 29.23 -2.93
N SER A 680 -27.22 28.66 -2.01
CA SER A 680 -27.73 29.41 -0.86
C SER A 680 -26.62 29.80 0.12
N GLU A 681 -26.81 30.94 0.80
CA GLU A 681 -25.85 31.47 1.77
C GLU A 681 -25.44 30.46 2.87
N ALA A 682 -26.38 29.63 3.34
CA ALA A 682 -26.08 28.55 4.29
C ALA A 682 -25.15 27.47 3.72
N VAL A 683 -25.31 27.12 2.43
CA VAL A 683 -24.43 26.19 1.72
C VAL A 683 -23.06 26.82 1.49
N VAL A 684 -23.01 28.08 1.03
CA VAL A 684 -21.75 28.81 0.82
C VAL A 684 -20.95 28.95 2.12
N ALA A 685 -21.60 29.34 3.22
CA ALA A 685 -20.98 29.39 4.55
C ALA A 685 -20.47 28.02 5.04
N THR A 686 -21.08 26.92 4.60
CA THR A 686 -20.63 25.55 4.92
C THR A 686 -19.45 25.12 4.05
N LEU A 687 -19.47 25.44 2.75
CA LEU A 687 -18.37 25.16 1.82
C LEU A 687 -17.10 25.93 2.18
N LEU A 688 -17.21 27.20 2.60
CA LEU A 688 -16.08 27.99 3.07
C LEU A 688 -15.43 27.39 4.34
N ARG A 689 -16.22 26.77 5.23
CA ARG A 689 -15.72 26.03 6.41
C ARG A 689 -14.97 24.73 6.08
N ALA A 690 -15.10 24.19 4.87
CA ALA A 690 -14.39 22.97 4.47
C ALA A 690 -12.86 23.17 4.43
N ARG A 691 -12.37 24.40 4.27
CA ARG A 691 -10.95 24.75 4.35
C ARG A 691 -10.60 25.26 5.74
N LYS A 692 -9.62 24.63 6.40
CA LYS A 692 -9.11 25.07 7.70
C LYS A 692 -8.50 26.48 7.60
N SER A 693 -8.80 27.34 8.58
CA SER A 693 -8.41 28.76 8.63
C SER A 693 -6.95 29.01 8.23
N ASN A 694 -5.98 28.30 8.82
CA ASN A 694 -4.55 28.45 8.46
C ASN A 694 -4.25 28.19 6.97
N THR A 695 -4.95 27.24 6.33
CA THR A 695 -4.82 26.98 4.90
C THR A 695 -5.43 28.11 4.09
N SER A 696 -6.60 28.61 4.49
CA SER A 696 -7.25 29.78 3.87
C SER A 696 -6.34 31.01 3.95
N THR A 697 -5.82 31.37 5.13
CA THR A 697 -4.85 32.48 5.30
C THR A 697 -3.59 32.31 4.44
N THR A 698 -3.09 31.07 4.29
CA THR A 698 -1.93 30.81 3.41
C THR A 698 -2.28 31.06 1.94
N TYR A 699 -3.48 30.64 1.52
CA TYR A 699 -3.94 30.80 0.14
C TYR A 699 -4.20 32.28 -0.18
N TYR A 700 -4.80 33.04 0.74
CA TYR A 700 -5.06 34.47 0.54
C TYR A 700 -3.77 35.28 0.46
N LYS A 701 -2.75 34.99 1.27
CA LYS A 701 -1.43 35.64 1.15
C LYS A 701 -0.70 35.32 -0.16
N ILE A 702 -0.93 34.14 -0.72
CA ILE A 702 -0.41 33.79 -2.04
C ILE A 702 -1.19 34.54 -3.13
N TRP A 703 -2.51 34.67 -2.97
CA TRP A 703 -3.37 35.38 -3.90
C TRP A 703 -3.06 36.88 -3.94
N GLU A 704 -2.97 37.53 -2.78
CA GLU A 704 -2.50 38.91 -2.59
C GLU A 704 -1.14 39.12 -3.27
N ARG A 705 -0.17 38.23 -3.02
CA ARG A 705 1.13 38.26 -3.68
C ARG A 705 1.06 38.07 -5.21
N PHE A 706 0.10 37.29 -5.70
CA PHE A 706 -0.13 37.11 -7.14
C PHE A 706 -0.75 38.37 -7.78
N LEU A 707 -1.72 39.01 -7.12
CA LEU A 707 -2.30 40.27 -7.57
C LEU A 707 -1.26 41.39 -7.62
N LEU A 708 -0.45 41.55 -6.56
CA LEU A 708 0.67 42.51 -6.55
C LEU A 708 1.65 42.23 -7.70
N TRP A 709 1.96 40.95 -7.95
CA TRP A 709 2.84 40.52 -9.05
C TRP A 709 2.27 40.82 -10.46
N GLN A 710 0.94 40.78 -10.64
CA GLN A 710 0.26 41.20 -11.88
C GLN A 710 0.24 42.73 -12.04
N LEU A 711 0.00 43.46 -10.95
CA LEU A 711 -0.04 44.94 -10.94
C LEU A 711 1.31 45.55 -11.25
N GLU A 712 2.40 45.00 -10.70
CA GLU A 712 3.79 45.36 -11.02
C GLU A 712 4.14 45.16 -12.51
N ARG A 713 3.29 44.46 -13.28
CA ARG A 713 3.47 44.14 -14.71
C ARG A 713 2.40 44.74 -15.62
N ALA A 714 1.54 45.62 -15.09
CA ALA A 714 0.39 46.22 -15.80
C ALA A 714 -0.55 45.19 -16.47
N ASN A 715 -0.58 43.94 -16.01
CA ASN A 715 -1.19 42.80 -16.70
C ASN A 715 -2.41 42.26 -15.93
N SER A 716 -3.42 43.11 -15.76
CA SER A 716 -4.64 42.83 -15.00
C SER A 716 -5.66 42.02 -15.82
N CYS A 717 -5.62 40.69 -15.71
CA CYS A 717 -6.62 39.80 -16.30
C CYS A 717 -7.15 38.77 -15.28
N PHE A 718 -8.47 38.60 -15.22
CA PHE A 718 -9.14 37.65 -14.34
C PHE A 718 -10.24 36.86 -15.10
N PRO A 719 -10.19 35.52 -15.14
CA PRO A 719 -9.12 34.68 -14.60
C PRO A 719 -7.80 34.86 -15.37
N PRO A 720 -6.63 34.71 -14.71
CA PRO A 720 -5.34 34.90 -15.37
C PRO A 720 -5.09 33.81 -16.44
N PRO A 721 -4.48 34.15 -17.58
CA PRO A 721 -4.12 33.17 -18.60
C PRO A 721 -2.95 32.28 -18.14
N LEU A 722 -2.87 31.06 -18.70
CA LEU A 722 -1.88 30.05 -18.32
C LEU A 722 -0.40 30.53 -18.32
N PRO A 723 0.07 31.37 -19.27
CA PRO A 723 1.45 31.88 -19.24
C PRO A 723 1.78 32.66 -17.96
N GLN A 724 0.89 33.56 -17.51
CA GLN A 724 1.09 34.34 -16.28
C GLN A 724 1.19 33.44 -15.04
N VAL A 725 0.42 32.34 -15.00
CA VAL A 725 0.50 31.34 -13.93
C VAL A 725 1.86 30.64 -13.94
N LEU A 726 2.39 30.29 -15.12
CA LEU A 726 3.70 29.64 -15.24
C LEU A 726 4.86 30.61 -14.92
N GLU A 727 4.77 31.88 -15.32
CA GLU A 727 5.76 32.91 -15.01
C GLU A 727 5.84 33.22 -13.52
N PHE A 728 4.69 33.35 -12.83
CA PHE A 728 4.65 33.50 -11.37
C PHE A 728 5.30 32.32 -10.64
N LEU A 729 5.10 31.09 -11.14
CA LEU A 729 5.76 29.90 -10.58
C LEU A 729 7.25 29.85 -10.89
N GLN A 730 7.67 30.34 -12.07
CA GLN A 730 9.07 30.44 -12.47
C GLN A 730 9.83 31.47 -11.63
N GLU A 731 9.22 32.63 -11.33
CA GLU A 731 9.80 33.61 -10.40
C GLU A 731 9.85 33.08 -8.96
N GLY A 732 8.82 32.32 -8.55
CA GLY A 732 8.88 31.58 -7.30
C GLY A 732 10.07 30.62 -7.24
N LEU A 733 10.32 29.88 -8.33
CA LEU A 733 11.44 28.95 -8.44
C LEU A 733 12.81 29.65 -8.43
N SER A 734 12.97 30.76 -9.15
CA SER A 734 14.23 31.55 -9.14
C SER A 734 14.50 32.17 -7.76
N LYS A 735 13.46 32.55 -7.02
CA LYS A 735 13.53 32.96 -5.60
C LYS A 735 13.71 31.78 -4.62
N GLY A 736 14.09 30.60 -5.11
CA GLY A 736 14.44 29.43 -4.31
C GLY A 736 13.27 28.64 -3.71
N LEU A 737 12.03 28.88 -4.15
CA LEU A 737 10.89 28.11 -3.63
C LEU A 737 10.91 26.67 -4.12
N GLN A 738 10.90 25.74 -3.17
CA GLN A 738 10.89 24.31 -3.46
C GLN A 738 9.56 23.87 -4.09
N TYR A 739 9.60 22.76 -4.86
CA TYR A 739 8.44 22.10 -5.47
C TYR A 739 7.18 22.04 -4.58
N ARG A 740 7.35 21.72 -3.28
CA ARG A 740 6.22 21.62 -2.34
C ARG A 740 5.51 22.95 -2.13
N THR A 741 6.24 24.06 -2.10
CA THR A 741 5.69 25.41 -1.91
C THR A 741 5.01 25.88 -3.19
N LEU A 742 5.63 25.67 -4.36
CA LEU A 742 5.04 26.00 -5.66
C LEU A 742 3.74 25.21 -5.92
N LYS A 743 3.64 23.97 -5.43
CA LYS A 743 2.40 23.20 -5.45
C LYS A 743 1.29 23.82 -4.58
N VAL A 744 1.64 24.43 -3.45
CA VAL A 744 0.69 25.21 -2.64
C VAL A 744 0.27 26.48 -3.37
N HIS A 745 1.18 27.12 -4.12
CA HIS A 745 0.83 28.29 -4.92
C HIS A 745 -0.22 27.96 -5.98
N VAL A 746 -0.01 26.91 -6.78
CA VAL A 746 -1.00 26.43 -7.77
C VAL A 746 -2.34 26.10 -7.12
N ALA A 747 -2.34 25.45 -5.95
CA ALA A 747 -3.57 25.12 -5.24
C ALA A 747 -4.31 26.35 -4.69
N ALA A 748 -3.59 27.40 -4.31
CA ALA A 748 -4.17 28.68 -3.89
C ALA A 748 -4.78 29.42 -5.09
N LEU A 749 -4.06 29.53 -6.21
CA LEU A 749 -4.58 30.12 -7.45
C LEU A 749 -5.85 29.37 -7.91
N SER A 750 -5.82 28.03 -7.94
CA SER A 750 -6.99 27.21 -8.27
C SER A 750 -8.18 27.43 -7.33
N ALA A 751 -7.93 27.63 -6.04
CA ALA A 751 -8.98 27.89 -5.07
C ALA A 751 -9.66 29.25 -5.30
N MET A 752 -8.93 30.27 -5.78
CA MET A 752 -9.49 31.60 -6.04
C MET A 752 -10.12 31.69 -7.44
N THR A 753 -9.43 31.25 -8.49
CA THR A 753 -9.92 31.36 -9.88
C THR A 753 -10.95 30.27 -10.27
N GLY A 754 -11.03 29.17 -9.52
CA GLY A 754 -11.87 28.01 -9.85
C GLY A 754 -11.28 27.07 -10.91
N ILE A 755 -10.19 27.48 -11.57
CA ILE A 755 -9.52 26.72 -12.63
C ILE A 755 -8.60 25.67 -12.01
N ARG A 756 -8.66 24.43 -12.51
CA ARG A 756 -7.83 23.31 -12.03
C ARG A 756 -6.40 23.34 -12.60
N TRP A 757 -5.65 24.41 -12.36
CA TRP A 757 -4.25 24.57 -12.78
C TRP A 757 -3.34 23.38 -12.48
N ALA A 758 -3.56 22.63 -11.39
CA ALA A 758 -2.78 21.43 -11.09
C ALA A 758 -3.03 20.24 -12.05
N GLU A 759 -4.13 20.28 -12.82
CA GLU A 759 -4.49 19.30 -13.84
C GLU A 759 -3.95 19.68 -15.24
N ASP A 760 -3.48 20.91 -15.44
CA ASP A 760 -2.93 21.38 -16.71
C ASP A 760 -1.63 20.63 -17.13
N PRO A 761 -1.47 20.25 -18.42
CA PRO A 761 -0.29 19.55 -18.90
C PRO A 761 1.04 20.32 -18.77
N LEU A 762 1.03 21.65 -18.99
CA LEU A 762 2.23 22.49 -18.89
C LEU A 762 2.61 22.72 -17.43
N VAL A 763 1.65 22.94 -16.52
CA VAL A 763 1.92 23.02 -15.07
C VAL A 763 2.48 21.69 -14.55
N LYS A 764 1.96 20.54 -15.00
CA LYS A 764 2.51 19.21 -14.69
C LYS A 764 3.94 19.04 -15.22
N ARG A 765 4.23 19.52 -16.44
CA ARG A 765 5.56 19.50 -17.05
C ARG A 765 6.55 20.40 -16.30
N PHE A 766 6.13 21.62 -15.95
CA PHE A 766 6.89 22.57 -15.14
C PHE A 766 7.28 21.93 -13.80
N PHE A 767 6.31 21.37 -13.07
CA PHE A 767 6.58 20.65 -11.82
C PHE A 767 7.53 19.45 -11.98
N SER A 768 7.46 18.76 -13.11
CA SER A 768 8.38 17.66 -13.43
C SER A 768 9.81 18.16 -13.71
N ALA A 769 9.96 19.38 -14.22
CA ALA A 769 11.26 20.07 -14.34
C ALA A 769 11.74 20.57 -12.96
N THR A 770 10.89 21.22 -12.16
CA THR A 770 11.21 21.68 -10.79
C THR A 770 11.80 20.55 -9.94
N LEU A 771 11.22 19.34 -10.00
CA LEU A 771 11.69 18.18 -9.26
C LEU A 771 13.07 17.67 -9.69
N LYS A 772 13.51 17.96 -10.92
CA LYS A 772 14.86 17.66 -11.43
C LYS A 772 15.86 18.75 -11.04
N ILE A 773 15.46 20.02 -11.13
CA ILE A 773 16.30 21.19 -10.80
C ILE A 773 16.56 21.27 -9.29
N CYS A 774 15.53 21.02 -8.47
CA CYS A 774 15.58 21.12 -7.01
C CYS A 774 14.97 19.86 -6.36
N PRO A 775 15.66 18.71 -6.39
CA PRO A 775 15.17 17.48 -5.79
C PRO A 775 15.03 17.65 -4.26
N PRO A 776 13.93 17.21 -3.64
CA PRO A 776 13.68 17.42 -2.22
C PRO A 776 14.60 16.56 -1.35
N LYS A 777 15.68 17.15 -0.84
CA LYS A 777 16.59 16.52 0.13
C LYS A 777 15.91 16.37 1.51
N ARG A 778 16.08 15.22 2.15
CA ARG A 778 15.65 14.97 3.54
C ARG A 778 16.88 14.95 4.45
N THR A 779 16.92 15.83 5.44
CA THR A 779 17.89 15.76 6.53
C THR A 779 17.54 14.58 7.44
N LEU A 780 18.52 13.71 7.71
CA LEU A 780 18.38 12.59 8.65
C LEU A 780 19.03 12.87 10.00
N SER A 781 20.01 13.78 10.07
CA SER A 781 20.60 14.21 11.34
C SER A 781 19.60 15.04 12.16
N PRO A 782 19.58 14.90 13.50
CA PRO A 782 18.76 15.75 14.35
C PRO A 782 19.24 17.22 14.29
N ALA A 783 18.29 18.14 14.34
CA ALA A 783 18.58 19.59 14.29
C ALA A 783 19.17 20.15 15.59
N TRP A 784 19.14 19.35 16.67
CA TRP A 784 19.65 19.66 18.01
C TRP A 784 19.75 18.39 18.86
N ASP A 785 20.52 18.46 19.95
CA ASP A 785 20.87 17.35 20.84
C ASP A 785 19.89 17.27 22.04
N LEU A 786 19.11 16.20 22.13
CA LEU A 786 18.12 16.00 23.20
C LEU A 786 18.77 15.62 24.55
N PRO A 787 19.67 14.62 24.65
CA PRO A 787 20.40 14.35 25.90
C PRO A 787 21.07 15.58 26.51
N MET A 788 21.68 16.45 25.69
CA MET A 788 22.29 17.69 26.17
C MET A 788 21.24 18.66 26.73
N VAL A 789 20.10 18.84 26.05
CA VAL A 789 19.00 19.68 26.57
C VAL A 789 18.45 19.10 27.88
N LEU A 790 18.23 17.78 27.97
CA LEU A 790 17.74 17.13 29.18
C LEU A 790 18.73 17.27 30.36
N LYS A 791 20.04 17.18 30.10
CA LYS A 791 21.08 17.45 31.11
C LYS A 791 20.95 18.87 31.68
N ALA A 792 20.84 19.88 30.82
CA ALA A 792 20.69 21.27 31.24
C ALA A 792 19.40 21.53 32.07
N LEU A 793 18.33 20.75 31.85
CA LEU A 793 17.09 20.83 32.64
C LEU A 793 17.19 20.21 34.04
N CYS A 794 18.27 19.48 34.35
CA CYS A 794 18.55 18.91 35.68
C CYS A 794 19.43 19.83 36.57
N GLU A 795 19.92 20.93 36.00
CA GLU A 795 20.93 21.85 36.54
C GLU A 795 20.30 23.25 36.76
N HIS A 796 20.98 24.10 37.54
CA HIS A 796 20.54 25.50 37.74
C HIS A 796 20.51 26.26 36.39
N PRO A 797 19.50 27.11 36.10
CA PRO A 797 18.40 27.57 36.95
C PRO A 797 17.06 26.81 36.75
N PHE A 798 17.11 25.57 36.26
CA PHE A 798 15.90 24.74 36.06
C PHE A 798 15.59 23.81 37.24
N GLU A 799 16.56 23.59 38.11
CA GLU A 799 16.43 22.95 39.42
C GLU A 799 17.33 23.70 40.43
N PRO A 800 16.95 23.79 41.72
CA PRO A 800 15.72 23.24 42.31
C PRO A 800 14.47 24.02 41.88
N LEU A 801 13.32 23.34 41.82
CA LEU A 801 12.06 23.96 41.31
C LEU A 801 11.57 25.13 42.16
N GLN A 802 11.84 25.09 43.46
CA GLN A 802 11.45 26.12 44.43
C GLN A 802 12.08 27.49 44.13
N GLU A 803 13.27 27.51 43.52
CA GLU A 803 14.00 28.73 43.13
C GLU A 803 13.74 29.10 41.64
N ALA A 804 13.20 28.17 40.85
CA ALA A 804 12.98 28.37 39.43
C ALA A 804 11.81 29.33 39.18
N SER A 805 12.09 30.45 38.51
CA SER A 805 11.03 31.41 38.15
C SER A 805 9.90 30.76 37.34
N LEU A 806 8.67 31.27 37.49
CA LEU A 806 7.48 30.78 36.77
C LEU A 806 7.71 30.66 35.25
N TRP A 807 8.51 31.55 34.66
CA TRP A 807 8.91 31.47 33.25
C TRP A 807 9.68 30.18 32.93
N LEU A 808 10.69 29.84 33.74
CA LEU A 808 11.50 28.64 33.54
C LEU A 808 10.69 27.37 33.80
N VAL A 809 9.81 27.36 34.80
CA VAL A 809 8.85 26.27 35.06
C VAL A 809 7.89 26.09 33.88
N THR A 810 7.35 27.19 33.33
CA THR A 810 6.48 27.18 32.14
C THR A 810 7.20 26.56 30.94
N LEU A 811 8.45 26.98 30.68
CA LEU A 811 9.27 26.45 29.58
C LEU A 811 9.55 24.95 29.78
N LYS A 812 10.04 24.54 30.96
CA LYS A 812 10.41 23.15 31.28
C LYS A 812 9.21 22.21 31.17
N THR A 813 8.08 22.58 31.77
CA THR A 813 6.84 21.79 31.72
C THR A 813 6.33 21.64 30.28
N LEU A 814 6.30 22.72 29.51
CA LEU A 814 5.89 22.66 28.10
C LEU A 814 6.80 21.75 27.27
N PHE A 815 8.11 21.82 27.47
CA PHE A 815 9.06 21.01 26.72
C PHE A 815 8.96 19.52 27.07
N LEU A 816 8.87 19.17 28.36
CA LEU A 816 8.75 17.78 28.81
C LEU A 816 7.44 17.14 28.31
N VAL A 817 6.30 17.84 28.44
CA VAL A 817 5.03 17.40 27.85
C VAL A 817 5.16 17.25 26.33
N ALA A 818 5.85 18.16 25.63
CA ALA A 818 6.02 18.10 24.18
C ALA A 818 6.88 16.92 23.68
N ILE A 819 7.91 16.50 24.42
CA ILE A 819 8.74 15.35 24.04
C ILE A 819 8.06 14.02 24.38
N VAL A 820 7.45 13.88 25.57
CA VAL A 820 6.86 12.60 26.01
C VAL A 820 5.59 12.27 25.23
N SER A 821 4.72 13.26 25.01
CA SER A 821 3.51 13.06 24.18
C SER A 821 3.78 13.00 22.67
N ALA A 822 4.99 13.35 22.22
CA ALA A 822 5.30 13.61 20.82
C ALA A 822 4.27 14.52 20.09
N ALA A 823 3.54 15.38 20.83
CA ALA A 823 2.39 16.12 20.34
C ALA A 823 2.75 17.18 19.28
N ARG A 824 1.74 17.62 18.53
CA ARG A 824 1.87 18.81 17.68
C ARG A 824 1.60 20.06 18.51
N VAL A 825 2.25 21.18 18.19
CA VAL A 825 1.98 22.50 18.80
C VAL A 825 0.49 22.85 18.84
N SER A 826 -0.29 22.47 17.83
CA SER A 826 -1.75 22.68 17.80
C SER A 826 -2.50 21.92 18.89
N LEU A 827 -2.01 20.74 19.27
CA LEU A 827 -2.56 19.88 20.32
C LEU A 827 -2.12 20.39 21.70
N LEU A 828 -0.83 20.69 21.88
CA LEU A 828 -0.27 21.28 23.11
C LEU A 828 -0.96 22.60 23.51
N HIS A 829 -1.31 23.44 22.53
CA HIS A 829 -2.08 24.67 22.73
C HIS A 829 -3.53 24.40 23.15
N ALA A 830 -4.11 23.27 22.75
CA ALA A 830 -5.52 22.97 22.96
C ALA A 830 -5.80 22.26 24.29
N LEU A 831 -4.77 21.74 24.97
CA LEU A 831 -4.92 21.10 26.28
C LEU A 831 -5.55 22.07 27.28
N SER A 832 -6.41 21.55 28.16
CA SER A 832 -7.16 22.30 29.17
C SER A 832 -6.83 21.79 30.58
N VAL A 833 -7.15 22.58 31.61
CA VAL A 833 -7.14 22.21 33.04
C VAL A 833 -8.53 21.91 33.58
N GLU A 834 -9.57 21.97 32.75
CA GLU A 834 -10.92 21.53 33.12
C GLU A 834 -10.90 20.06 33.56
N GLU A 835 -11.74 19.73 34.54
CA GLU A 835 -11.80 18.41 35.19
C GLU A 835 -11.98 17.25 34.19
N GLN A 836 -12.79 17.46 33.15
CA GLN A 836 -12.99 16.54 32.03
C GLN A 836 -11.75 16.32 31.13
N ASN A 837 -10.76 17.21 31.20
CA ASN A 837 -9.60 17.23 30.31
C ASN A 837 -8.25 16.88 30.99
N ILE A 838 -8.19 16.82 32.31
CA ILE A 838 -6.99 16.38 33.04
C ILE A 838 -7.37 15.47 34.20
N SER A 839 -6.85 14.24 34.21
CA SER A 839 -7.01 13.32 35.34
C SER A 839 -5.65 12.80 35.83
N PHE A 840 -5.44 12.90 37.13
CA PHE A 840 -4.26 12.39 37.83
C PHE A 840 -4.59 11.02 38.43
N TRP A 841 -3.77 10.02 38.13
CA TRP A 841 -3.83 8.67 38.65
C TRP A 841 -2.56 8.37 39.47
N PRO A 842 -2.55 7.31 40.31
CA PRO A 842 -1.36 6.93 41.08
C PRO A 842 -0.13 6.61 40.22
N ASP A 843 -0.34 6.15 38.98
CA ASP A 843 0.70 5.67 38.04
C ASP A 843 0.87 6.55 36.79
N LYS A 844 -0.04 7.50 36.51
CA LYS A 844 -0.06 8.28 35.26
C LYS A 844 -0.87 9.57 35.35
N VAL A 845 -0.75 10.41 34.34
CA VAL A 845 -1.65 11.53 34.04
C VAL A 845 -2.23 11.34 32.65
N ILE A 846 -3.54 11.58 32.52
CA ILE A 846 -4.24 11.55 31.23
C ILE A 846 -4.66 12.98 30.88
N LEU A 847 -4.19 13.50 29.76
CA LEU A 847 -4.55 14.80 29.21
C LEU A 847 -5.42 14.61 27.97
N LYS A 848 -6.67 15.03 28.03
CA LYS A 848 -7.63 14.95 26.93
C LYS A 848 -7.80 16.32 26.29
N PRO A 849 -7.83 16.45 24.95
CA PRO A 849 -8.25 17.69 24.30
C PRO A 849 -9.74 17.96 24.58
N PRO A 850 -10.18 19.23 24.66
CA PRO A 850 -11.60 19.56 24.71
C PRO A 850 -12.28 19.23 23.39
N ASP A 851 -13.58 18.90 23.41
CA ASP A 851 -14.35 18.49 22.22
C ASP A 851 -14.36 19.52 21.08
N SER A 852 -14.14 20.79 21.40
CA SER A 852 -13.97 21.88 20.44
C SER A 852 -12.68 21.79 19.60
N PHE A 853 -11.71 20.94 20.00
CA PHE A 853 -10.44 20.78 19.31
C PHE A 853 -10.54 19.83 18.11
N LEU A 854 -10.45 20.38 16.90
CA LEU A 854 -10.37 19.58 15.68
C LEU A 854 -8.91 19.24 15.28
N PRO A 855 -8.47 17.97 15.33
CA PRO A 855 -7.13 17.53 14.95
C PRO A 855 -6.82 17.79 13.48
N LYS A 856 -5.52 17.80 13.10
CA LYS A 856 -5.11 18.15 11.71
C LYS A 856 -5.78 17.27 10.66
N VAL A 857 -5.90 15.97 10.91
CA VAL A 857 -6.73 15.02 10.15
C VAL A 857 -7.93 14.73 11.04
N VAL A 858 -9.14 14.90 10.53
CA VAL A 858 -10.37 14.61 11.27
C VAL A 858 -10.80 13.19 10.91
N SER A 859 -10.64 12.27 11.85
CA SER A 859 -11.12 10.89 11.78
C SER A 859 -11.30 10.37 13.21
N THR A 860 -12.07 9.30 13.40
CA THR A 860 -12.28 8.66 14.72
C THR A 860 -10.97 8.44 15.49
N PHE A 861 -9.98 7.81 14.84
CA PHE A 861 -8.62 7.61 15.39
C PHE A 861 -7.91 8.88 15.90
N HIS A 862 -8.17 10.05 15.29
CA HIS A 862 -7.51 11.30 15.68
C HIS A 862 -8.32 12.13 16.68
N LEU A 863 -9.62 11.85 16.82
CA LEU A 863 -10.56 12.60 17.68
C LEU A 863 -10.58 12.02 19.10
N ALA A 864 -10.58 10.69 19.24
CA ALA A 864 -10.74 10.00 20.51
C ALA A 864 -9.40 9.58 21.14
N GLN A 865 -8.34 10.39 21.01
CA GLN A 865 -7.00 10.01 21.44
C GLN A 865 -6.46 10.88 22.58
N ASP A 866 -6.40 10.26 23.75
CA ASP A 866 -5.87 10.83 24.99
C ASP A 866 -4.33 10.83 24.99
N ILE A 867 -3.71 11.83 25.65
CA ILE A 867 -2.27 11.81 25.93
C ILE A 867 -2.08 11.16 27.31
N ILE A 868 -1.50 9.97 27.34
CA ILE A 868 -1.13 9.28 28.59
C ILE A 868 0.34 9.55 28.89
N ILE A 869 0.62 10.08 30.08
CA ILE A 869 1.96 10.35 30.60
C ILE A 869 2.16 9.49 31.85
N PRO A 870 2.97 8.42 31.81
CA PRO A 870 3.26 7.63 33.00
C PRO A 870 4.11 8.43 34.00
N ILE A 871 3.92 8.15 35.28
CA ILE A 871 4.79 8.62 36.37
C ILE A 871 6.08 7.81 36.34
N ILE A 872 7.22 8.47 36.57
CA ILE A 872 8.51 7.78 36.71
C ILE A 872 8.60 7.24 38.15
N PRO A 873 8.69 5.91 38.37
CA PRO A 873 8.69 5.34 39.71
C PRO A 873 9.97 5.70 40.50
N GLU A 874 9.83 5.81 41.82
CA GLU A 874 10.96 6.02 42.73
C GLU A 874 11.63 4.68 43.09
N GLU A 875 12.48 4.18 42.19
CA GLU A 875 13.36 3.05 42.52
C GLU A 875 14.64 3.54 43.22
N PRO A 876 15.14 2.83 44.26
CA PRO A 876 16.31 3.24 45.03
C PRO A 876 17.63 3.29 44.22
N ASN A 877 17.68 2.64 43.05
CA ASN A 877 18.83 2.63 42.15
C ASN A 877 18.69 3.61 40.95
N LEU A 878 17.57 4.33 40.82
CA LEU A 878 17.31 5.22 39.71
C LEU A 878 17.97 6.58 39.95
N SER A 879 18.75 7.09 38.98
CA SER A 879 19.51 8.32 39.22
C SER A 879 18.60 9.51 39.57
N SER A 880 18.98 10.28 40.59
CA SER A 880 18.27 11.51 41.04
C SER A 880 18.05 12.57 39.93
N LYS A 881 18.73 12.42 38.78
CA LYS A 881 18.53 13.24 37.58
C LYS A 881 17.26 12.88 36.81
N LEU A 882 16.77 11.64 36.88
CA LEU A 882 15.56 11.24 36.14
C LEU A 882 14.29 11.74 36.82
N GLN A 883 14.24 11.74 38.16
CA GLN A 883 13.20 12.41 38.96
C GLN A 883 13.15 13.94 38.74
N LYS A 884 14.27 14.56 38.31
CA LYS A 884 14.33 15.97 37.86
C LYS A 884 13.71 16.22 36.48
N LEU A 885 13.35 15.17 35.76
CA LEU A 885 12.76 15.22 34.42
C LEU A 885 11.34 14.63 34.38
N ASP A 886 10.78 14.16 35.51
CA ASP A 886 9.42 13.66 35.57
C ASP A 886 8.41 14.74 35.12
N PRO A 887 7.68 14.51 34.00
CA PRO A 887 6.69 15.47 33.53
C PRO A 887 5.52 15.61 34.50
N VAL A 888 5.21 14.61 35.34
CA VAL A 888 4.06 14.66 36.25
C VAL A 888 4.35 15.55 37.46
N ARG A 889 5.51 15.41 38.12
CA ARG A 889 6.05 16.36 39.11
C ARG A 889 6.03 17.79 38.56
N MET A 890 6.54 17.97 37.34
CA MET A 890 6.58 19.29 36.69
C MET A 890 5.18 19.85 36.42
N LEU A 891 4.23 19.01 36.00
CA LEU A 891 2.86 19.42 35.74
C LEU A 891 2.13 19.82 37.03
N LYS A 892 2.23 19.01 38.09
CA LYS A 892 1.66 19.32 39.42
C LYS A 892 2.19 20.65 39.94
N HIS A 893 3.51 20.85 39.91
CA HIS A 893 4.13 22.10 40.37
C HIS A 893 3.72 23.31 39.52
N TYR A 894 3.69 23.17 38.18
CA TYR A 894 3.24 24.23 37.28
C TYR A 894 1.78 24.63 37.50
N LEU A 895 0.88 23.65 37.72
CA LEU A 895 -0.54 23.91 38.01
C LEU A 895 -0.69 24.71 39.31
N ALA A 896 -0.01 24.30 40.39
CA ALA A 896 0.00 25.03 41.66
C ALA A 896 0.49 26.48 41.49
N MET A 897 1.63 26.71 40.83
CA MET A 897 2.16 28.06 40.59
C MET A 897 1.26 28.94 39.70
N THR A 898 0.38 28.35 38.90
CA THR A 898 -0.47 29.10 37.94
C THR A 898 -1.93 29.22 38.36
N GLN A 899 -2.37 28.51 39.40
CA GLN A 899 -3.77 28.43 39.81
C GLN A 899 -4.43 29.81 39.96
N SER A 900 -3.83 30.71 40.74
CA SER A 900 -4.30 32.08 40.98
C SER A 900 -4.07 33.05 39.81
N LEU A 901 -3.34 32.63 38.77
CA LEU A 901 -2.97 33.46 37.63
C LEU A 901 -3.82 33.20 36.38
N ARG A 902 -4.60 32.11 36.35
CA ARG A 902 -5.32 31.64 35.15
C ARG A 902 -6.55 32.51 34.83
N LYS A 903 -6.60 33.04 33.61
CA LYS A 903 -7.78 33.73 33.03
C LYS A 903 -8.50 32.89 31.97
N SER A 904 -8.08 31.65 31.76
CA SER A 904 -8.64 30.72 30.77
C SER A 904 -8.39 29.27 31.20
N GLY A 905 -9.23 28.34 30.74
CA GLY A 905 -9.06 26.90 30.98
C GLY A 905 -7.83 26.28 30.31
N SER A 906 -7.12 26.98 29.42
CA SER A 906 -5.93 26.46 28.73
C SER A 906 -4.83 25.96 29.68
N LEU A 907 -4.28 24.77 29.43
CA LEU A 907 -3.22 24.17 30.24
C LEU A 907 -2.03 25.11 30.41
N PHE A 908 -1.52 25.67 29.31
CA PHE A 908 -0.46 26.67 29.35
C PHE A 908 -1.04 28.09 29.30
N VAL A 909 -0.51 28.98 30.13
CA VAL A 909 -0.88 30.42 30.24
C VAL A 909 0.34 31.34 30.11
N ILE A 910 0.12 32.57 29.67
CA ILE A 910 1.15 33.62 29.59
C ILE A 910 1.60 34.01 31.02
N PRO A 911 2.90 33.89 31.38
CA PRO A 911 3.32 34.04 32.77
C PRO A 911 3.64 35.48 33.21
N ALA A 912 3.80 36.43 32.28
CA ALA A 912 4.16 37.82 32.57
C ALA A 912 3.64 38.81 31.50
N GLY A 913 3.67 40.11 31.81
CA GLY A 913 3.19 41.19 30.94
C GLY A 913 1.68 41.45 31.04
N PRO A 914 1.12 42.38 30.23
CA PRO A 914 -0.28 42.80 30.34
C PRO A 914 -1.28 41.65 30.11
N ARG A 915 -0.90 40.68 29.28
CA ARG A 915 -1.69 39.48 28.96
C ARG A 915 -1.47 38.30 29.90
N LYS A 916 -0.89 38.54 31.10
CA LYS A 916 -0.65 37.51 32.12
C LYS A 916 -1.95 36.76 32.43
N GLY A 917 -1.88 35.42 32.41
CA GLY A 917 -3.00 34.53 32.68
C GLY A 917 -3.79 34.05 31.46
N GLU A 918 -3.65 34.70 30.31
CA GLU A 918 -4.34 34.30 29.08
C GLU A 918 -3.69 33.11 28.38
N GLN A 919 -4.43 32.45 27.49
CA GLN A 919 -3.91 31.42 26.60
C GLN A 919 -2.84 32.00 25.62
N PRO A 920 -1.63 31.43 25.53
CA PRO A 920 -0.62 31.83 24.58
C PRO A 920 -0.97 31.34 23.17
N ALA A 921 -0.81 32.19 22.16
CA ALA A 921 -1.02 31.81 20.77
C ALA A 921 -0.16 30.61 20.32
N LYS A 922 -0.60 29.87 19.29
CA LYS A 922 0.13 28.69 18.74
C LYS A 922 1.58 29.01 18.33
N SER A 923 1.82 30.21 17.81
CA SER A 923 3.16 30.72 17.49
C SER A 923 4.01 30.96 18.74
N THR A 924 3.40 31.40 19.84
CA THR A 924 4.05 31.61 21.15
C THR A 924 4.48 30.28 21.77
N ILE A 925 3.62 29.26 21.80
CA ILE A 925 3.99 27.89 22.22
C ILE A 925 5.17 27.34 21.41
N ALA A 926 5.14 27.50 20.08
CA ALA A 926 6.26 27.10 19.23
C ALA A 926 7.56 27.88 19.55
N ARG A 927 7.46 29.18 19.83
CA ARG A 927 8.61 30.01 20.20
C ARG A 927 9.20 29.59 21.55
N TRP A 928 8.37 29.29 22.54
CA TRP A 928 8.79 28.84 23.88
C TRP A 928 9.62 27.56 23.84
N ILE A 929 9.19 26.56 23.05
CA ILE A 929 9.97 25.32 22.83
C ILE A 929 11.36 25.63 22.24
N VAL A 930 11.45 26.56 21.27
CA VAL A 930 12.74 26.97 20.68
C VAL A 930 13.61 27.75 21.67
N ILE A 931 13.02 28.66 22.45
CA ILE A 931 13.72 29.43 23.50
C ILE A 931 14.35 28.50 24.54
N LEU A 932 13.64 27.47 25.01
CA LEU A 932 14.21 26.52 25.96
C LEU A 932 15.41 25.77 25.37
N ILE A 933 15.31 25.30 24.13
CA ILE A 933 16.43 24.61 23.46
C ILE A 933 17.64 25.58 23.38
N GLN A 934 17.44 26.80 22.90
CA GLN A 934 18.49 27.83 22.83
C GLN A 934 19.10 28.12 24.21
N LYS A 935 18.28 28.27 25.25
CA LYS A 935 18.75 28.52 26.63
C LYS A 935 19.56 27.35 27.18
N SER A 936 19.16 26.12 26.86
CA SER A 936 19.88 24.90 27.27
C SER A 936 21.24 24.78 26.58
N TYR A 937 21.34 25.13 25.30
CA TYR A 937 22.62 25.23 24.57
C TYR A 937 23.56 26.25 25.24
N ASN A 938 23.06 27.46 25.51
CA ASN A 938 23.84 28.53 26.15
C ASN A 938 24.32 28.13 27.55
N LEU A 939 23.48 27.46 28.36
CA LEU A 939 23.84 26.97 29.70
C LEU A 939 24.93 25.88 29.68
N GLN A 940 25.05 25.10 28.59
CA GLN A 940 26.14 24.13 28.40
C GLN A 940 27.33 24.73 27.62
N GLY A 941 27.42 26.06 27.49
CA GLY A 941 28.52 26.76 26.82
C GLY A 941 28.60 26.53 25.31
N LYS A 942 27.48 26.13 24.66
CA LYS A 942 27.44 25.81 23.22
C LYS A 942 26.56 26.77 22.44
N GLN A 943 26.96 27.11 21.22
CA GLN A 943 26.14 27.91 20.32
C GLN A 943 24.89 27.10 19.87
N ALA A 944 23.71 27.72 19.95
CA ALA A 944 22.47 27.08 19.52
C ALA A 944 22.40 26.93 17.98
N PRO A 945 21.90 25.78 17.45
CA PRO A 945 21.81 25.56 16.00
C PRO A 945 20.96 26.61 15.26
N ALA A 946 21.38 26.96 14.04
CA ALA A 946 20.62 27.86 13.18
C ALA A 946 19.32 27.21 12.66
N GLY A 947 18.23 27.99 12.58
CA GLY A 947 16.98 27.55 11.95
C GLY A 947 16.13 26.56 12.77
N LEU A 948 16.28 26.54 14.11
CA LEU A 948 15.47 25.73 15.03
C LEU A 948 13.96 25.92 14.82
N LYS A 949 13.22 24.81 14.87
CA LYS A 949 11.75 24.77 14.70
C LYS A 949 11.14 23.81 15.71
N ALA A 950 10.13 24.24 16.47
CA ALA A 950 9.40 23.39 17.42
C ALA A 950 8.81 22.10 16.81
N HIS A 951 8.56 22.07 15.50
CA HIS A 951 8.12 20.84 14.84
C HIS A 951 9.17 19.71 14.85
N SER A 952 10.46 20.06 14.98
CA SER A 952 11.55 19.07 15.07
C SER A 952 11.50 18.25 16.36
N THR A 953 10.97 18.79 17.45
CA THR A 953 10.89 18.14 18.77
C THR A 953 10.21 16.78 18.71
N ARG A 954 9.12 16.68 17.95
CA ARG A 954 8.40 15.43 17.71
C ARG A 954 9.27 14.39 16.99
N ALA A 955 10.01 14.79 15.97
CA ALA A 955 10.90 13.90 15.22
C ALA A 955 12.09 13.43 16.08
N VAL A 956 12.69 14.35 16.85
CA VAL A 956 13.81 14.07 17.76
C VAL A 956 13.36 13.10 18.87
N ALA A 957 12.28 13.40 19.59
CA ALA A 957 11.78 12.57 20.68
C ALA A 957 11.43 11.15 20.21
N THR A 958 10.63 10.99 19.14
CA THR A 958 10.27 9.64 18.63
C THR A 958 11.47 8.87 18.06
N SER A 959 12.52 9.56 17.62
CA SER A 959 13.75 8.90 17.16
C SER A 959 14.58 8.40 18.32
N TRP A 960 14.63 9.13 19.44
CA TRP A 960 15.25 8.67 20.68
C TRP A 960 14.46 7.55 21.36
N ALA A 961 13.12 7.56 21.29
CA ALA A 961 12.30 6.43 21.73
C ALA A 961 12.58 5.15 20.91
N ALA A 962 12.68 5.26 19.57
CA ALA A 962 13.07 4.14 18.71
C ALA A 962 14.51 3.66 18.96
N GLU A 963 15.41 4.55 19.36
CA GLU A 963 16.80 4.22 19.77
C GLU A 963 16.87 3.58 21.17
N ALA A 964 15.81 3.72 21.96
CA ALA A 964 15.60 3.07 23.25
C ALA A 964 14.69 1.83 23.12
N GLU A 965 14.59 1.26 21.92
CA GLU A 965 13.88 0.00 21.61
C GLU A 965 12.37 0.01 21.90
N VAL A 966 11.76 1.19 22.06
CA VAL A 966 10.30 1.33 22.16
C VAL A 966 9.66 0.88 20.85
N SER A 967 8.64 0.00 20.95
CA SER A 967 8.00 -0.62 19.80
C SER A 967 7.41 0.39 18.80
N GLU A 968 7.45 0.04 17.51
CA GLU A 968 6.94 0.91 16.44
C GLU A 968 5.45 1.24 16.60
N SER A 969 4.67 0.30 17.15
CA SER A 969 3.24 0.49 17.47
C SER A 969 3.06 1.55 18.55
N ALA A 970 3.75 1.43 19.70
CA ALA A 970 3.67 2.40 20.79
C ALA A 970 4.14 3.80 20.37
N ILE A 971 5.18 3.90 19.53
CA ILE A 971 5.63 5.19 18.96
C ILE A 971 4.55 5.78 18.04
N CYS A 972 3.89 4.97 17.22
CA CYS A 972 2.83 5.43 16.33
C CYS A 972 1.54 5.82 17.06
N GLU A 973 1.19 5.09 18.11
CA GLU A 973 0.07 5.40 18.99
C GLU A 973 0.32 6.72 19.73
N THR A 974 1.40 6.80 20.53
CA THR A 974 1.79 8.01 21.28
C THR A 974 1.86 9.24 20.36
N ALA A 975 2.49 9.11 19.20
CA ALA A 975 2.60 10.23 18.29
C ALA A 975 1.30 10.57 17.55
N VAL A 976 0.26 9.73 17.50
CA VAL A 976 -0.88 9.91 16.58
C VAL A 976 -0.42 9.82 15.11
N TRP A 977 0.02 8.63 14.71
CA TRP A 977 0.39 8.25 13.34
C TRP A 977 -0.31 6.94 12.94
N SER A 978 -1.01 6.94 11.81
CA SER A 978 -1.75 5.78 11.31
C SER A 978 -0.89 4.61 10.76
N SER A 979 0.43 4.68 10.85
CA SER A 979 1.36 3.60 10.45
C SER A 979 2.83 3.93 10.73
N ALA A 980 3.64 2.92 11.05
CA ALA A 980 5.10 3.01 11.17
C ALA A 980 5.76 3.57 9.89
N ARG A 981 5.19 3.30 8.72
CA ARG A 981 5.62 3.91 7.45
C ARG A 981 5.63 5.44 7.48
N THR A 982 4.72 6.06 8.24
CA THR A 982 4.68 7.52 8.43
C THR A 982 5.86 8.00 9.26
N PHE A 983 6.19 7.29 10.35
CA PHE A 983 7.37 7.54 11.17
C PHE A 983 8.66 7.43 10.34
N PHE A 984 8.95 6.26 9.75
CA PHE A 984 10.19 6.05 9.00
C PHE A 984 10.36 6.99 7.80
N LYS A 985 9.28 7.30 7.06
CA LYS A 985 9.36 8.12 5.85
C LYS A 985 9.51 9.62 6.13
N PHE A 986 9.01 10.13 7.26
CA PHE A 986 8.92 11.57 7.51
C PHE A 986 9.54 12.06 8.82
N TYR A 987 9.76 11.20 9.82
CA TYR A 987 10.11 11.62 11.18
C TYR A 987 11.30 10.89 11.82
N ARG A 988 11.65 9.64 11.44
CA ARG A 988 12.87 8.97 11.95
C ARG A 988 14.11 9.78 11.55
N LEU A 989 14.95 10.04 12.54
CA LEU A 989 16.25 10.69 12.46
C LEU A 989 17.32 9.71 12.95
N ASN A 990 18.54 9.91 12.47
CA ASN A 990 19.73 9.18 12.89
C ASN A 990 20.27 9.83 14.17
N VAL A 991 19.64 9.52 15.30
CA VAL A 991 20.19 9.79 16.63
C VAL A 991 21.19 8.68 16.99
N LYS A 992 22.10 8.93 17.92
CA LYS A 992 23.06 7.93 18.42
C LYS A 992 23.14 8.05 19.93
N LYS A 993 22.99 6.95 20.68
CA LYS A 993 23.61 6.88 22.01
C LYS A 993 25.14 7.00 21.84
N PRO A 994 25.86 7.67 22.76
CA PRO A 994 27.32 7.55 22.83
C PRO A 994 27.65 6.14 23.33
N SER A 995 27.70 5.17 22.42
CA SER A 995 28.17 3.83 22.76
C SER A 995 29.68 3.86 22.99
N GLN A 996 30.11 3.34 24.15
CA GLN A 996 31.53 3.02 24.38
C GLN A 996 32.04 1.91 23.46
N HIS A 997 31.12 1.27 22.74
CA HIS A 997 31.33 0.29 21.68
C HIS A 997 30.69 0.83 20.41
N ASN A 998 31.37 1.75 19.72
CA ASN A 998 31.25 1.85 18.27
C ASN A 998 32.25 0.89 17.62
N PHE A 999 32.04 0.53 16.35
CA PHE A 999 32.90 -0.43 15.63
C PHE A 999 34.40 -0.08 15.75
N ALA A 1000 34.76 1.20 15.58
CA ALA A 1000 36.15 1.64 15.73
C ALA A 1000 36.68 1.49 17.17
N SER A 1001 35.91 1.83 18.22
CA SER A 1001 36.35 1.61 19.60
C SER A 1001 36.44 0.14 20.01
N ALA A 1002 35.63 -0.75 19.42
CA ALA A 1002 35.76 -2.18 19.63
C ALA A 1002 37.01 -2.73 18.94
N VAL A 1003 37.29 -2.30 17.71
CA VAL A 1003 38.49 -2.65 16.92
C VAL A 1003 39.78 -2.04 17.49
N LEU A 1004 39.71 -0.89 18.16
CA LEU A 1004 40.87 -0.24 18.78
C LEU A 1004 41.14 -0.76 20.20
N ARG A 1005 40.11 -1.16 20.97
CA ARG A 1005 40.30 -1.75 22.32
C ARG A 1005 40.96 -3.13 22.28
N SER A 1006 40.80 -3.90 21.20
CA SER A 1006 41.59 -5.13 20.98
C SER A 1006 43.10 -4.88 20.75
N PHE A 1007 43.53 -3.62 20.69
CA PHE A 1007 44.94 -3.21 20.62
C PHE A 1007 45.49 -2.68 21.97
N SER A 1008 44.67 -2.65 23.03
CA SER A 1008 45.01 -2.04 24.33
C SER A 1008 44.95 -3.03 25.50
N VAL A 1009 45.08 -4.32 25.22
CA VAL A 1009 45.31 -5.36 26.23
C VAL A 1009 46.54 -6.16 25.78
N ASN A 1010 47.69 -5.75 26.29
CA ASN A 1010 48.97 -6.46 26.40
C ASN A 1010 49.61 -5.99 27.71
#